data_AF-A0A101JSF9-F1
#
_entry.id   AF-A0A101JSF9-F1
#
_cell.length_a   1.000
_cell.length_b   1.000
_cell.length_c   1.000
_cell.angle_alpha   90.00
_cell.angle_beta   90.00
_cell.angle_gamma   90.00
#
_symmetry.space_group_name_H-M   'P 1'
#
loop_
_entity.id
_entity.type
_entity.pdbx_description
1 polymer ?
#
loop_
_entity_poly.entity_id
_entity_poly.type
_entity_poly.pdbx_seq_one_letter_code
_entity_poly.pdbx_strand_id
1 'polypeptide(L)'
;MELLRDRATAVRPEFRVDEAGHTEIARLCAGLDGLPLAIELAASRLRTLTVGQMTDRLENRFALLTGGCRTAPAHQRTLRGMIDWSYELCAPAERLLWNRLTVFAGGFSLEGAEGVCSGEGIGETEVLDLLDRLVAQSVVLTCEIDGLPRYRLLETVREYGRERLADSGEQEEVRRRHHDFHLAVAHRIDRNWYGPGQVENLARLRAEHANLLVALDYDGDPRPRFALAAALCWHWCVGGFLSDVRRQFERALAAAPEPSVERARALLAATWVAQMQGDLATADRWLDEADALGEWLGDPWVRNQVGGLRGVSAHYRGRPEESICRYEEARAAATALGDEREAASWLLALVCGQAYAGDPRAVETGGQAVAAAEASGERWGRAQMLMALGHEAWARGDRDTTRTRVRSALESMRGFNDHAMVARMVELPAWATAADGAPERAARLLGLADALWNDAGSSICAFGPQMAEQHARCEQVVIGALGEASYRKAFTEGGIRRTPGRAVDFALAAESDAATAWDGDTGVDGDIDAKETAPCAMRRQHGPATAHTEPPSPDERRRVCEVLLVEDDRTVRESTRLVLEERGYRVCTAADGVTGLTLFRQQTPDVAVLAGRLPGLDGVSLAGRIREESGVPILLMSDRDDPADVVTGLEAGADDCLAKPFDGSVLLARVRALLRRTVSADRRPDTRAVRFGDLVYCPVSLEVYKDGKAVHLTTTELKLLREFAASPGTVLTRDILLERVWGCAWSGDTHVVDVQVMRLRTKIGRDRIETVRGFGYKLRA
;
A
#
# COMPACT_ATOMS: atom_id res chain seq x y z
N MET A 1 6.13 24.41 18.10
CA MET A 1 6.99 23.53 18.92
C MET A 1 7.79 24.28 19.97
N GLU A 2 8.51 25.35 19.63
CA GLU A 2 9.26 26.15 20.61
C GLU A 2 8.38 26.67 21.75
N LEU A 3 7.21 27.23 21.41
CA LEU A 3 6.23 27.68 22.41
C LEU A 3 5.81 26.57 23.39
N LEU A 4 5.57 25.34 22.91
CA LEU A 4 5.21 24.22 23.78
C LEU A 4 6.38 23.87 24.70
N ARG A 5 7.61 23.85 24.19
CA ARG A 5 8.82 23.57 24.97
C ARG A 5 8.99 24.59 26.10
N ASP A 6 8.88 25.87 25.79
CA ASP A 6 9.04 26.95 26.77
C ASP A 6 7.98 26.85 27.88
N ARG A 7 6.72 26.62 27.50
CA ARG A 7 5.60 26.50 28.44
C ARG A 7 5.64 25.21 29.25
N ALA A 8 6.02 24.08 28.64
CA ALA A 8 6.16 22.80 29.32
C ALA A 8 7.32 22.84 30.33
N THR A 9 8.44 23.48 29.99
CA THR A 9 9.59 23.66 30.89
C THR A 9 9.22 24.54 32.09
N ALA A 10 8.39 25.56 31.88
CA ALA A 10 7.88 26.40 32.97
C ALA A 10 6.98 25.65 33.97
N VAL A 11 6.28 24.60 33.53
CA VAL A 11 5.38 23.79 34.37
C VAL A 11 6.09 22.56 34.95
N ARG A 12 7.09 22.02 34.24
CA ARG A 12 7.92 20.88 34.64
C ARG A 12 9.38 21.18 34.26
N PRO A 13 10.22 21.66 35.20
CA PRO A 13 11.62 22.06 34.91
C PRO A 13 12.50 20.93 34.37
N GLU A 14 12.16 19.67 34.65
CA GLU A 14 12.83 18.48 34.12
C GLU A 14 12.37 18.08 32.72
N PHE A 15 11.39 18.78 32.14
CA PHE A 15 10.92 18.53 30.78
C PHE A 15 12.05 18.80 29.80
N ARG A 16 12.61 17.74 29.24
CA ARG A 16 13.63 17.80 28.18
C ARG A 16 13.05 17.19 26.93
N VAL A 17 13.25 17.87 25.82
CA VAL A 17 12.96 17.33 24.48
C VAL A 17 14.22 16.59 24.03
N ASP A 18 14.22 15.27 24.15
CA ASP A 18 15.21 14.43 23.46
C ASP A 18 14.83 14.27 21.97
N GLU A 19 15.64 13.58 21.16
CA GLU A 19 15.29 13.34 19.76
C GLU A 19 13.91 12.67 19.72
N ALA A 20 13.68 11.50 20.34
CA ALA A 20 12.38 10.80 20.38
C ALA A 20 11.15 11.66 20.77
N GLY A 21 11.27 12.57 21.73
CA GLY A 21 10.19 13.48 22.16
C GLY A 21 9.83 14.56 21.15
N HIS A 22 10.67 14.85 20.15
CA HIS A 22 10.40 15.89 19.17
C HIS A 22 9.19 15.56 18.28
N THR A 23 8.94 14.29 17.91
CA THR A 23 7.75 13.93 17.13
C THR A 23 6.48 13.83 17.92
N GLU A 24 6.54 13.36 19.16
CA GLU A 24 5.33 13.40 19.98
C GLU A 24 4.90 14.85 20.17
N ILE A 25 5.88 15.76 20.31
CA ILE A 25 5.62 17.20 20.34
C ILE A 25 5.15 17.73 18.99
N ALA A 26 5.69 17.28 17.87
CA ALA A 26 5.25 17.69 16.53
C ALA A 26 3.81 17.22 16.26
N ARG A 27 3.48 15.95 16.55
CA ARG A 27 2.14 15.38 16.46
C ARG A 27 1.16 16.09 17.37
N LEU A 28 1.55 16.35 18.62
CA LEU A 28 0.73 17.13 19.54
C LEU A 28 0.52 18.56 19.02
N CYS A 29 1.56 19.26 18.57
CA CYS A 29 1.42 20.60 18.00
C CYS A 29 0.55 20.62 16.74
N ALA A 30 0.68 19.61 15.87
CA ALA A 30 -0.16 19.44 14.69
C ALA A 30 -1.62 19.15 15.07
N GLY A 31 -1.85 18.26 16.03
CA GLY A 31 -3.18 17.96 16.56
C GLY A 31 -3.82 19.15 17.30
N LEU A 32 -3.01 20.05 17.85
CA LEU A 32 -3.44 21.33 18.44
C LEU A 32 -3.51 22.47 17.40
N ASP A 33 -3.37 22.16 16.11
CA ASP A 33 -3.44 23.11 14.97
C ASP A 33 -2.41 24.26 15.04
N GLY A 34 -1.36 24.12 15.87
CA GLY A 34 -0.42 25.20 16.17
C GLY A 34 -1.02 26.39 16.93
N LEU A 35 -2.25 26.28 17.43
CA LEU A 35 -2.95 27.38 18.13
C LEU A 35 -2.24 27.72 19.45
N PRO A 36 -1.79 28.97 19.66
CA PRO A 36 -1.02 29.35 20.85
C PRO A 36 -1.71 29.01 22.17
N LEU A 37 -3.01 29.29 22.31
CA LEU A 37 -3.75 28.94 23.53
C LEU A 37 -3.89 27.42 23.72
N ALA A 38 -4.14 26.67 22.65
CA ALA A 38 -4.25 25.21 22.73
C ALA A 38 -2.91 24.61 23.21
N ILE A 39 -1.79 25.14 22.72
CA ILE A 39 -0.44 24.81 23.17
C ILE A 39 -0.23 25.16 24.65
N GLU A 40 -0.69 26.33 25.11
CA GLU A 40 -0.56 26.73 26.51
C GLU A 40 -1.39 25.85 27.46
N LEU A 41 -2.63 25.53 27.07
CA LEU A 41 -3.52 24.64 27.82
C LEU A 41 -2.96 23.21 27.87
N ALA A 42 -2.43 22.72 26.76
CA ALA A 42 -1.78 21.42 26.68
C ALA A 42 -0.51 21.39 27.55
N ALA A 43 0.32 22.42 27.50
CA ALA A 43 1.52 22.53 28.34
C ALA A 43 1.19 22.46 29.84
N SER A 44 0.05 23.04 30.27
CA SER A 44 -0.39 22.95 31.67
C SER A 44 -0.72 21.51 32.12
N ARG A 45 -1.22 20.67 31.20
CA ARG A 45 -1.58 19.27 31.44
C ARG A 45 -0.39 18.32 31.41
N LEU A 46 0.77 18.75 30.90
CA LEU A 46 2.03 17.99 30.93
C LEU A 46 2.62 17.80 32.34
N ARG A 47 2.03 18.45 33.35
CA ARG A 47 2.29 18.12 34.76
C ARG A 47 1.80 16.73 35.12
N THR A 48 0.72 16.28 34.49
CA THR A 48 -0.02 15.06 34.85
C THR A 48 -0.01 14.00 33.76
N LEU A 49 0.12 14.40 32.49
CA LEU A 49 0.09 13.51 31.32
C LEU A 49 1.42 13.56 30.58
N THR A 50 1.82 12.45 29.97
CA THR A 50 2.92 12.45 28.99
C THR A 50 2.46 13.05 27.65
N VAL A 51 3.41 13.40 26.78
CA VAL A 51 3.10 13.95 25.45
C VAL A 51 2.32 12.94 24.61
N GLY A 52 2.74 11.66 24.58
CA GLY A 52 1.98 10.56 23.96
C GLY A 52 0.56 10.42 24.53
N GLN A 53 0.39 10.33 25.85
CA GLN A 53 -0.92 10.22 26.49
C GLN A 53 -1.85 11.40 26.20
N MET A 54 -1.29 12.60 26.02
CA MET A 54 -2.07 13.78 25.65
C MET A 54 -2.49 13.74 24.18
N THR A 55 -1.60 13.26 23.30
CA THR A 55 -1.87 13.07 21.88
C THR A 55 -3.02 12.08 21.67
N ASP A 56 -3.00 10.94 22.35
CA ASP A 56 -4.04 9.91 22.23
C ASP A 56 -5.43 10.37 22.72
N ARG A 57 -5.46 11.43 23.54
CA ARG A 57 -6.70 11.97 24.13
C ARG A 57 -7.23 13.22 23.40
N LEU A 58 -6.57 13.66 22.33
CA LEU A 58 -6.99 14.82 21.55
C LEU A 58 -8.33 14.63 20.84
N GLU A 59 -8.82 13.39 20.69
CA GLU A 59 -10.18 13.12 20.21
C GLU A 59 -11.26 13.77 21.11
N ASN A 60 -10.97 14.00 22.39
CA ASN A 60 -11.84 14.72 23.33
C ASN A 60 -11.19 16.04 23.78
N ARG A 61 -10.57 16.79 22.85
CA ARG A 61 -9.76 17.99 23.13
C ARG A 61 -10.49 19.04 23.98
N PHE A 62 -11.79 19.22 23.77
CA PHE A 62 -12.58 20.21 24.52
C PHE A 62 -12.73 19.87 26.00
N ALA A 63 -12.86 18.58 26.34
CA ALA A 63 -12.90 18.13 27.73
C ALA A 63 -11.51 18.17 28.37
N LEU A 64 -10.48 17.85 27.57
CA LEU A 64 -9.09 17.79 28.00
C LEU A 64 -8.49 19.17 28.34
N LEU A 65 -8.80 20.19 27.53
CA LEU A 65 -8.15 21.52 27.55
C LEU A 65 -8.99 22.60 28.26
N THR A 66 -9.32 22.33 29.52
CA THR A 66 -10.24 23.13 30.36
C THR A 66 -9.56 23.93 31.50
N GLY A 67 -8.22 23.91 31.60
CA GLY A 67 -7.46 24.40 32.76
C GLY A 67 -6.59 25.64 32.55
N GLY A 68 -7.08 26.69 31.88
CA GLY A 68 -6.31 27.91 31.57
C GLY A 68 -6.02 28.83 32.77
N CYS A 69 -5.18 29.84 32.52
CA CYS A 69 -4.76 30.81 33.54
C CYS A 69 -5.98 31.56 34.13
N ARG A 70 -6.15 31.55 35.46
CA ARG A 70 -7.31 32.14 36.15
C ARG A 70 -7.44 33.66 35.96
N THR A 71 -6.35 34.33 35.57
CA THR A 71 -6.31 35.77 35.28
C THR A 71 -6.66 36.12 33.83
N ALA A 72 -6.79 35.13 32.94
CA ALA A 72 -7.24 35.37 31.57
C ALA A 72 -8.77 35.66 31.53
N PRO A 73 -9.24 36.43 30.53
CA PRO A 73 -10.68 36.62 30.26
C PRO A 73 -11.41 35.27 30.19
N ALA A 74 -12.69 35.23 30.59
CA ALA A 74 -13.43 33.97 30.71
C ALA A 74 -13.40 33.10 29.44
N HIS A 75 -13.48 33.72 28.25
CA HIS A 75 -13.41 33.05 26.96
C HIS A 75 -12.00 32.49 26.64
N GLN A 76 -10.91 33.02 27.22
CA GLN A 76 -9.54 32.54 27.00
C GLN A 76 -9.09 31.48 28.03
N ARG A 77 -10.00 31.03 28.91
CA ARG A 77 -9.67 30.04 29.95
C ARG A 77 -9.75 28.59 29.45
N THR A 78 -10.49 28.35 28.37
CA THR A 78 -10.66 27.03 27.77
C THR A 78 -10.55 27.14 26.26
N LEU A 79 -10.18 26.04 25.61
CA LEU A 79 -10.14 26.00 24.14
C LEU A 79 -11.54 26.22 23.55
N ARG A 80 -12.56 25.61 24.16
CA ARG A 80 -13.97 25.78 23.78
C ARG A 80 -14.43 27.23 23.89
N GLY A 81 -14.12 27.91 25.00
CA GLY A 81 -14.54 29.29 25.21
C GLY A 81 -13.94 30.28 24.21
N MET A 82 -12.73 30.02 23.69
CA MET A 82 -12.14 30.87 22.66
C MET A 82 -12.92 30.72 21.36
N ILE A 83 -13.26 29.48 21.00
CA ILE A 83 -13.97 29.19 19.76
C ILE A 83 -15.41 29.67 19.86
N ASP A 84 -16.08 29.51 21.01
CA ASP A 84 -17.41 30.09 21.26
C ASP A 84 -17.40 31.60 20.98
N TRP A 85 -16.39 32.32 21.52
CA TRP A 85 -16.24 33.76 21.27
C TRP A 85 -15.96 34.08 19.79
N SER A 86 -15.08 33.33 19.12
CA SER A 86 -14.82 33.50 17.69
C SER A 86 -16.08 33.24 16.84
N TYR A 87 -16.86 32.23 17.21
CA TYR A 87 -18.11 31.88 16.55
C TYR A 87 -19.16 32.98 16.76
N GLU A 88 -19.26 33.54 17.96
CA GLU A 88 -20.14 34.67 18.28
C GLU A 88 -19.79 35.97 17.54
N LEU A 89 -18.56 36.12 17.05
CA LEU A 89 -18.16 37.25 16.20
C LEU A 89 -18.54 37.08 14.73
N CYS A 90 -18.66 35.85 14.25
CA CYS A 90 -19.09 35.58 12.87
C CYS A 90 -20.55 35.99 12.66
N ALA A 91 -20.87 36.49 11.47
CA ALA A 91 -22.24 36.77 11.05
C ALA A 91 -23.06 35.45 10.92
N PRO A 92 -24.41 35.49 10.98
CA PRO A 92 -25.22 34.27 10.89
C PRO A 92 -24.94 33.40 9.67
N ALA A 93 -24.77 34.01 8.48
CA ALA A 93 -24.45 33.29 7.25
C ALA A 93 -23.03 32.68 7.26
N GLU A 94 -22.06 33.32 7.92
CA GLU A 94 -20.68 32.81 8.08
C GLU A 94 -20.66 31.59 9.01
N ARG A 95 -21.42 31.64 10.12
CA ARG A 95 -21.60 30.50 11.03
C ARG A 95 -22.23 29.31 10.33
N LEU A 96 -23.25 29.57 9.50
CA LEU A 96 -23.92 28.54 8.73
C LEU A 96 -22.97 27.90 7.71
N LEU A 97 -22.19 28.70 6.98
CA LEU A 97 -21.18 28.19 6.05
C LEU A 97 -20.12 27.36 6.79
N TRP A 98 -19.57 27.86 7.89
CA TRP A 98 -18.60 27.12 8.71
C TRP A 98 -19.17 25.76 9.13
N ASN A 99 -20.38 25.72 9.70
CA ASN A 99 -21.02 24.46 10.11
C ASN A 99 -21.10 23.47 8.93
N ARG A 100 -21.57 23.92 7.75
CA ARG A 100 -21.72 23.06 6.56
C ARG A 100 -20.38 22.56 6.01
N LEU A 101 -19.33 23.39 6.02
CA LEU A 101 -17.98 23.02 5.58
C LEU A 101 -17.36 21.87 6.38
N THR A 102 -17.88 21.57 7.59
CA THR A 102 -17.36 20.48 8.42
C THR A 102 -17.65 19.08 7.87
N VAL A 103 -18.53 18.96 6.86
CA VAL A 103 -18.83 17.69 6.17
C VAL A 103 -17.66 17.15 5.35
N PHE A 104 -16.80 18.04 4.83
CA PHE A 104 -15.62 17.64 4.06
C PHE A 104 -14.58 16.97 4.97
N ALA A 105 -13.99 15.88 4.49
CA ALA A 105 -12.81 15.27 5.11
C ALA A 105 -11.54 15.97 4.61
N GLY A 106 -10.85 16.66 5.51
CA GLY A 106 -9.64 17.41 5.17
C GLY A 106 -9.94 18.67 4.37
N GLY A 107 -9.42 18.78 3.14
CA GLY A 107 -9.57 19.97 2.31
C GLY A 107 -10.68 19.87 1.26
N PHE A 108 -11.12 21.01 0.73
CA PHE A 108 -12.18 21.12 -0.28
C PHE A 108 -11.84 22.18 -1.33
N SER A 109 -12.45 22.07 -2.51
CA SER A 109 -12.38 23.08 -3.59
C SER A 109 -13.50 24.12 -3.44
N LEU A 110 -13.39 25.25 -4.15
CA LEU A 110 -14.48 26.24 -4.21
C LEU A 110 -15.75 25.63 -4.80
N GLU A 111 -15.64 24.91 -5.93
CA GLU A 111 -16.76 24.20 -6.56
C GLU A 111 -17.43 23.21 -5.59
N GLY A 112 -16.62 22.54 -4.75
CA GLY A 112 -17.14 21.68 -3.67
C GLY A 112 -17.94 22.47 -2.64
N ALA A 113 -17.38 23.57 -2.12
CA ALA A 113 -18.08 24.41 -1.16
C ALA A 113 -19.40 24.96 -1.72
N GLU A 114 -19.40 25.42 -2.98
CA GLU A 114 -20.59 25.93 -3.67
C GLU A 114 -21.66 24.84 -3.84
N GLY A 115 -21.26 23.68 -4.35
CA GLY A 115 -22.19 22.57 -4.62
C GLY A 115 -22.77 21.91 -3.37
N VAL A 116 -22.08 21.97 -2.23
CA VAL A 116 -22.50 21.28 -0.99
C VAL A 116 -23.10 22.23 0.05
N CYS A 117 -22.55 23.44 0.20
CA CYS A 117 -22.90 24.34 1.29
C CYS A 117 -23.95 25.40 0.92
N SER A 118 -24.25 25.57 -0.37
CA SER A 118 -25.38 26.38 -0.81
C SER A 118 -26.73 25.75 -0.41
N GLY A 119 -27.78 26.56 -0.36
CA GLY A 119 -29.13 26.14 -0.01
C GLY A 119 -29.83 27.14 0.89
N GLU A 120 -30.70 26.67 1.78
CA GLU A 120 -31.42 27.55 2.72
C GLU A 120 -30.44 28.46 3.47
N GLY A 121 -30.64 29.77 3.36
CA GLY A 121 -29.81 30.79 4.02
C GLY A 121 -28.47 31.15 3.35
N ILE A 122 -28.04 30.47 2.28
CA ILE A 122 -26.80 30.79 1.53
C ILE A 122 -27.01 30.54 0.03
N GLY A 123 -26.96 31.61 -0.78
CA GLY A 123 -26.94 31.50 -2.24
C GLY A 123 -25.60 30.96 -2.76
N GLU A 124 -25.61 30.24 -3.89
CA GLU A 124 -24.39 29.68 -4.51
C GLU A 124 -23.31 30.74 -4.75
N THR A 125 -23.68 31.89 -5.33
CA THR A 125 -22.75 33.00 -5.58
C THR A 125 -22.27 33.70 -4.31
N GLU A 126 -22.96 33.53 -3.17
CA GLU A 126 -22.58 34.13 -1.89
C GLU A 126 -21.49 33.32 -1.17
N VAL A 127 -21.30 32.04 -1.55
CA VAL A 127 -20.34 31.14 -0.90
C VAL A 127 -18.92 31.69 -1.00
N LEU A 128 -18.53 32.23 -2.16
CA LEU A 128 -17.19 32.80 -2.35
C LEU A 128 -16.91 33.97 -1.40
N ASP A 129 -17.84 34.93 -1.31
CA ASP A 129 -17.70 36.09 -0.42
C ASP A 129 -17.68 35.69 1.07
N LEU A 130 -18.50 34.69 1.44
CA LEU A 130 -18.51 34.15 2.80
C LEU A 130 -17.21 33.40 3.11
N LEU A 131 -16.68 32.64 2.15
CA LEU A 131 -15.42 31.92 2.29
C LEU A 131 -14.24 32.88 2.44
N ASP A 132 -14.19 33.96 1.66
CA ASP A 132 -13.18 35.01 1.79
C ASP A 132 -13.20 35.65 3.19
N ARG A 133 -14.39 35.93 3.74
CA ARG A 133 -14.54 36.43 5.12
C ARG A 133 -14.05 35.42 6.17
N LEU A 134 -14.38 34.13 6.02
CA LEU A 134 -13.89 33.07 6.92
C LEU A 134 -12.37 32.86 6.83
N VAL A 135 -11.77 33.08 5.65
CA VAL A 135 -10.31 33.08 5.46
C VAL A 135 -9.68 34.29 6.15
N ALA A 136 -10.25 35.50 5.99
CA ALA A 136 -9.79 36.69 6.69
C ALA A 136 -9.88 36.54 8.23
N GLN A 137 -10.87 35.78 8.72
CA GLN A 137 -11.04 35.44 10.13
C GLN A 137 -10.16 34.25 10.58
N SER A 138 -9.36 33.64 9.70
CA SER A 138 -8.52 32.46 9.96
C SER A 138 -9.29 31.20 10.44
N VAL A 139 -10.60 31.14 10.17
CA VAL A 139 -11.43 29.94 10.37
C VAL A 139 -11.12 28.91 9.29
N VAL A 140 -10.97 29.38 8.05
CA VAL A 140 -10.57 28.59 6.88
C VAL A 140 -9.17 29.00 6.45
N LEU A 141 -8.35 28.04 6.04
CA LEU A 141 -7.02 28.27 5.50
C LEU A 141 -6.98 27.86 4.03
N THR A 142 -6.21 28.60 3.23
CA THR A 142 -5.89 28.23 1.85
C THR A 142 -4.68 27.28 1.82
N CYS A 143 -4.72 26.32 0.91
CA CYS A 143 -3.63 25.39 0.61
C CYS A 143 -3.61 25.04 -0.88
N GLU A 144 -2.58 24.31 -1.30
CA GLU A 144 -2.44 23.82 -2.67
C GLU A 144 -2.09 22.34 -2.63
N ILE A 145 -2.79 21.53 -3.44
CA ILE A 145 -2.52 20.09 -3.60
C ILE A 145 -2.51 19.79 -5.10
N ASP A 146 -1.45 19.15 -5.60
CA ASP A 146 -1.28 18.83 -7.03
C ASP A 146 -1.47 20.07 -7.96
N GLY A 147 -1.07 21.26 -7.51
CA GLY A 147 -1.21 22.51 -8.28
C GLY A 147 -2.61 23.13 -8.24
N LEU A 148 -3.55 22.54 -7.49
CA LEU A 148 -4.94 23.00 -7.39
C LEU A 148 -5.17 23.78 -6.10
N PRO A 149 -5.81 24.97 -6.16
CA PRO A 149 -6.14 25.75 -4.98
C PRO A 149 -7.22 25.03 -4.16
N ARG A 150 -6.97 24.90 -2.87
CA ARG A 150 -7.88 24.24 -1.91
C ARG A 150 -8.00 25.06 -0.63
N TYR A 151 -9.03 24.70 0.12
CA TYR A 151 -9.35 25.26 1.43
C TYR A 151 -9.38 24.15 2.46
N ARG A 152 -9.05 24.46 3.71
CA ARG A 152 -9.17 23.51 4.82
C ARG A 152 -9.55 24.23 6.11
N LEU A 153 -10.33 23.56 6.96
CA LEU A 153 -10.55 23.98 8.34
C LEU A 153 -9.43 23.43 9.22
N LEU A 154 -9.07 24.17 10.27
CA LEU A 154 -8.31 23.63 11.40
C LEU A 154 -9.14 22.53 12.10
N GLU A 155 -8.50 21.49 12.62
CA GLU A 155 -9.24 20.33 13.14
C GLU A 155 -10.11 20.70 14.35
N THR A 156 -9.60 21.56 15.22
CA THR A 156 -10.34 22.06 16.38
C THR A 156 -11.57 22.90 15.97
N VAL A 157 -11.43 23.69 14.90
CA VAL A 157 -12.50 24.52 14.32
C VAL A 157 -13.55 23.62 13.65
N ARG A 158 -13.10 22.56 12.99
CA ARG A 158 -13.96 21.54 12.36
C ARG A 158 -14.77 20.77 13.40
N GLU A 159 -14.14 20.30 14.49
CA GLU A 159 -14.82 19.56 15.54
C GLU A 159 -15.94 20.40 16.18
N TYR A 160 -15.66 21.66 16.48
CA TYR A 160 -16.67 22.59 16.99
C TYR A 160 -17.83 22.83 16.01
N GLY A 161 -17.52 23.10 14.74
CA GLY A 161 -18.56 23.32 13.72
C GLY A 161 -19.43 22.08 13.49
N ARG A 162 -18.86 20.87 13.65
CA ARG A 162 -19.59 19.60 13.53
C ARG A 162 -20.62 19.43 14.65
N GLU A 163 -20.28 19.79 15.89
CA GLU A 163 -21.24 19.83 17.00
C GLU A 163 -22.38 20.82 16.71
N ARG A 164 -22.05 22.02 16.20
CA ARG A 164 -23.06 23.03 15.84
C ARG A 164 -23.96 22.62 14.67
N LEU A 165 -23.42 21.86 13.71
CA LEU A 165 -24.21 21.29 12.62
C LEU A 165 -25.16 20.17 13.11
N ALA A 166 -24.72 19.38 14.08
CA ALA A 166 -25.58 18.37 14.71
C ALA A 166 -26.73 19.05 15.49
N ASP A 167 -26.43 20.11 16.25
CA ASP A 167 -27.43 20.89 17.00
C ASP A 167 -28.47 21.56 16.09
N SER A 168 -28.12 21.93 14.84
CA SER A 168 -29.05 22.54 13.88
C SER A 168 -30.01 21.53 13.23
N GLY A 169 -29.69 20.23 13.28
CA GLY A 169 -30.46 19.17 12.62
C GLY A 169 -30.24 19.08 11.09
N GLU A 170 -29.37 19.90 10.50
CA GLU A 170 -29.09 19.89 9.05
C GLU A 170 -28.06 18.83 8.63
N GLN A 171 -27.45 18.11 9.58
CA GLN A 171 -26.34 17.21 9.33
C GLN A 171 -26.62 16.19 8.21
N GLU A 172 -27.80 15.57 8.21
CA GLU A 172 -28.15 14.55 7.21
C GLU A 172 -28.28 15.13 5.80
N GLU A 173 -28.94 16.29 5.68
CA GLU A 173 -29.11 16.97 4.40
C GLU A 173 -27.78 17.43 3.81
N VAL A 174 -26.85 17.91 4.65
CA VAL A 174 -25.51 18.30 4.21
C VAL A 174 -24.69 17.08 3.78
N ARG A 175 -24.78 15.95 4.51
CA ARG A 175 -24.13 14.69 4.12
C ARG A 175 -24.66 14.17 2.78
N ARG A 176 -25.98 14.25 2.56
CA ARG A 176 -26.62 13.89 1.29
C ARG A 176 -26.10 14.75 0.13
N ARG A 177 -26.09 16.09 0.28
CA ARG A 177 -25.54 17.00 -0.75
C ARG A 177 -24.07 16.73 -1.03
N HIS A 178 -23.28 16.45 0.01
CA HIS A 178 -21.88 16.07 -0.13
C HIS A 178 -21.71 14.80 -0.96
N HIS A 179 -22.48 13.75 -0.66
CA HIS A 179 -22.51 12.52 -1.47
C HIS A 179 -22.89 12.82 -2.92
N ASP A 180 -24.02 13.50 -3.14
CA ASP A 180 -24.57 13.77 -4.47
C ASP A 180 -23.63 14.62 -5.33
N PHE A 181 -22.97 15.61 -4.73
CA PHE A 181 -21.94 16.40 -5.39
C PHE A 181 -20.77 15.53 -5.89
N HIS A 182 -20.22 14.69 -5.01
CA HIS A 182 -19.08 13.84 -5.37
C HIS A 182 -19.45 12.76 -6.39
N LEU A 183 -20.68 12.23 -6.32
CA LEU A 183 -21.23 11.35 -7.34
C LEU A 183 -21.33 12.05 -8.70
N ALA A 184 -21.81 13.29 -8.75
CA ALA A 184 -21.88 14.07 -9.98
C ALA A 184 -20.48 14.35 -10.56
N VAL A 185 -19.50 14.67 -9.70
CA VAL A 185 -18.09 14.84 -10.12
C VAL A 185 -17.54 13.54 -10.72
N ALA A 186 -17.73 12.40 -10.05
CA ALA A 186 -17.28 11.10 -10.52
C ALA A 186 -17.90 10.73 -11.87
N HIS A 187 -19.22 10.89 -12.02
CA HIS A 187 -19.91 10.62 -13.30
C HIS A 187 -19.46 11.53 -14.43
N ARG A 188 -19.22 12.82 -14.16
CA ARG A 188 -18.73 13.76 -15.17
C ARG A 188 -17.34 13.35 -15.65
N ILE A 189 -16.49 12.85 -14.77
CA ILE A 189 -15.16 12.36 -15.12
C ILE A 189 -15.24 11.04 -15.88
N ASP A 190 -16.05 10.08 -15.44
CA ASP A 190 -16.23 8.79 -16.15
C ASP A 190 -16.73 9.00 -17.59
N ARG A 191 -17.72 9.89 -17.78
CA ARG A 191 -18.27 10.21 -19.11
C ARG A 191 -17.25 10.85 -20.04
N ASN A 192 -16.32 11.62 -19.49
CA ASN A 192 -15.29 12.35 -20.24
C ASN A 192 -13.90 11.72 -20.07
N TRP A 193 -13.84 10.43 -19.68
CA TRP A 193 -12.57 9.73 -19.48
C TRP A 193 -11.77 9.64 -20.78
N TYR A 194 -12.44 9.36 -21.91
CA TYR A 194 -11.79 9.26 -23.21
C TYR A 194 -11.56 10.66 -23.76
N GLY A 195 -10.31 11.11 -23.68
CA GLY A 195 -9.91 12.41 -24.18
C GLY A 195 -8.66 12.97 -23.50
N PRO A 196 -8.28 14.22 -23.83
CA PRO A 196 -7.03 14.82 -23.36
C PRO A 196 -7.01 15.15 -21.85
N GLY A 197 -8.18 15.20 -21.18
CA GLY A 197 -8.33 15.62 -19.78
C GLY A 197 -8.00 14.56 -18.72
N GLN A 198 -7.56 13.36 -19.11
CA GLN A 198 -7.38 12.21 -18.19
C GLN A 198 -6.49 12.52 -16.98
N VAL A 199 -5.33 13.15 -17.19
CA VAL A 199 -4.37 13.46 -16.12
C VAL A 199 -4.95 14.46 -15.12
N GLU A 200 -5.59 15.51 -15.62
CA GLU A 200 -6.21 16.56 -14.79
C GLU A 200 -7.40 16.00 -13.99
N ASN A 201 -8.24 15.20 -14.64
CA ASN A 201 -9.35 14.52 -13.98
C ASN A 201 -8.89 13.58 -12.86
N LEU A 202 -7.80 12.81 -13.08
CA LEU A 202 -7.22 11.98 -12.02
C LEU A 202 -6.63 12.81 -10.88
N ALA A 203 -5.93 13.91 -11.18
CA ALA A 203 -5.40 14.81 -10.16
C ALA A 203 -6.52 15.39 -9.30
N ARG A 204 -7.62 15.79 -9.93
CA ARG A 204 -8.83 16.25 -9.24
C ARG A 204 -9.42 15.17 -8.32
N LEU A 205 -9.57 13.93 -8.79
CA LEU A 205 -10.10 12.84 -7.96
C LEU A 205 -9.16 12.45 -6.81
N ARG A 206 -7.83 12.50 -7.02
CA ARG A 206 -6.85 12.33 -5.93
C ARG A 206 -6.96 13.42 -4.88
N ALA A 207 -7.11 14.67 -5.29
CA ALA A 207 -7.29 15.79 -4.37
C ALA A 207 -8.59 15.67 -3.54
N GLU A 208 -9.62 15.02 -4.09
CA GLU A 208 -10.89 14.72 -3.40
C GLU A 208 -10.90 13.37 -2.66
N HIS A 209 -9.81 12.59 -2.66
CA HIS A 209 -9.81 11.19 -2.19
C HIS A 209 -10.44 11.01 -0.79
N ALA A 210 -10.07 11.84 0.18
CA ALA A 210 -10.63 11.77 1.53
C ALA A 210 -12.15 12.06 1.54
N ASN A 211 -12.62 13.01 0.73
CA ASN A 211 -14.04 13.31 0.58
C ASN A 211 -14.79 12.18 -0.14
N LEU A 212 -14.18 11.54 -1.13
CA LEU A 212 -14.75 10.38 -1.82
C LEU A 212 -14.95 9.19 -0.86
N LEU A 213 -13.99 8.95 0.05
CA LEU A 213 -14.14 7.92 1.09
C LEU A 213 -15.30 8.23 2.05
N VAL A 214 -15.43 9.49 2.50
CA VAL A 214 -16.57 9.90 3.33
C VAL A 214 -17.90 9.81 2.60
N ALA A 215 -17.93 10.14 1.31
CA ALA A 215 -19.12 9.96 0.48
C ALA A 215 -19.49 8.47 0.34
N LEU A 216 -18.53 7.57 0.18
CA LEU A 216 -18.77 6.12 0.13
C LEU A 216 -19.32 5.55 1.45
N ASP A 217 -18.96 6.13 2.60
CA ASP A 217 -19.46 5.75 3.92
C ASP A 217 -20.76 6.50 4.33
N TYR A 218 -21.50 7.06 3.37
CA TYR A 218 -22.83 7.60 3.62
C TYR A 218 -23.84 6.46 3.87
N ASP A 219 -24.35 6.37 5.11
CA ASP A 219 -25.26 5.32 5.60
C ASP A 219 -26.72 5.47 5.11
N GLY A 220 -26.92 6.13 3.97
CA GLY A 220 -28.21 6.24 3.30
C GLY A 220 -28.58 4.97 2.53
N ASP A 221 -29.35 5.14 1.46
CA ASP A 221 -29.63 4.05 0.51
C ASP A 221 -28.31 3.50 -0.07
N PRO A 222 -28.07 2.18 -0.02
CA PRO A 222 -26.84 1.58 -0.54
C PRO A 222 -26.70 1.68 -2.07
N ARG A 223 -27.79 1.91 -2.81
CA ARG A 223 -27.76 2.05 -4.28
C ARG A 223 -26.89 3.25 -4.74
N PRO A 224 -27.06 4.47 -4.20
CA PRO A 224 -26.14 5.58 -4.45
C PRO A 224 -24.67 5.28 -4.17
N ARG A 225 -24.37 4.53 -3.09
CA ARG A 225 -23.00 4.08 -2.77
C ARG A 225 -22.41 3.21 -3.89
N PHE A 226 -23.19 2.29 -4.46
CA PHE A 226 -22.75 1.49 -5.59
C PHE A 226 -22.53 2.31 -6.86
N ALA A 227 -23.35 3.33 -7.13
CA ALA A 227 -23.18 4.20 -8.28
C ALA A 227 -21.85 4.99 -8.19
N LEU A 228 -21.55 5.55 -7.01
CA LEU A 228 -20.26 6.20 -6.74
C LEU A 228 -19.11 5.20 -6.84
N ALA A 229 -19.31 4.01 -6.25
CA ALA A 229 -18.39 2.89 -6.33
C ALA A 229 -18.26 2.31 -7.76
N ALA A 230 -19.12 2.60 -8.72
CA ALA A 230 -18.89 2.21 -10.11
C ALA A 230 -18.16 3.31 -10.88
N ALA A 231 -18.55 4.58 -10.66
CA ALA A 231 -18.06 5.74 -11.39
C ALA A 231 -16.58 6.07 -11.14
N LEU A 232 -16.03 5.63 -10.01
CA LEU A 232 -14.65 5.90 -9.63
C LEU A 232 -13.69 4.76 -10.06
N CYS A 233 -14.12 3.79 -10.87
CA CYS A 233 -13.31 2.64 -11.31
C CYS A 233 -11.93 3.04 -11.85
N TRP A 234 -11.89 4.05 -12.73
CA TRP A 234 -10.65 4.59 -13.29
C TRP A 234 -9.77 5.28 -12.25
N HIS A 235 -10.37 5.99 -11.29
CA HIS A 235 -9.60 6.61 -10.20
C HIS A 235 -8.89 5.57 -9.35
N TRP A 236 -9.50 4.43 -9.11
CA TRP A 236 -8.89 3.40 -8.26
C TRP A 236 -7.85 2.58 -8.98
N CYS A 237 -8.16 2.15 -10.20
CA CYS A 237 -7.26 1.32 -10.99
C CYS A 237 -6.04 2.11 -11.49
N VAL A 238 -6.21 3.39 -11.81
CA VAL A 238 -5.15 4.25 -12.38
C VAL A 238 -4.55 5.22 -11.35
N GLY A 239 -5.25 5.49 -10.25
CA GLY A 239 -4.82 6.45 -9.22
C GLY A 239 -4.00 5.87 -8.06
N GLY A 240 -3.84 4.53 -7.98
CA GLY A 240 -2.96 3.87 -7.01
C GLY A 240 -3.60 3.42 -5.69
N PHE A 241 -4.91 3.16 -5.66
CA PHE A 241 -5.66 2.85 -4.41
C PHE A 241 -6.28 1.44 -4.37
N LEU A 242 -5.73 0.47 -5.11
CA LEU A 242 -6.36 -0.84 -5.35
C LEU A 242 -6.83 -1.56 -4.05
N SER A 243 -6.00 -1.57 -3.00
CA SER A 243 -6.29 -2.28 -1.74
C SER A 243 -7.42 -1.66 -0.91
N ASP A 244 -7.40 -0.34 -0.74
CA ASP A 244 -8.44 0.38 0.03
C ASP A 244 -9.79 0.28 -0.66
N VAL A 245 -9.77 0.30 -1.98
CA VAL A 245 -10.95 0.27 -2.84
C VAL A 245 -11.60 -1.10 -2.82
N ARG A 246 -10.81 -2.17 -2.90
CA ARG A 246 -11.33 -3.52 -2.76
C ARG A 246 -12.11 -3.71 -1.45
N ARG A 247 -11.56 -3.21 -0.33
CA ARG A 247 -12.24 -3.27 0.96
C ARG A 247 -13.58 -2.53 0.93
N GLN A 248 -13.64 -1.38 0.25
CA GLN A 248 -14.88 -0.61 0.13
C GLN A 248 -15.93 -1.31 -0.75
N PHE A 249 -15.52 -1.95 -1.85
CA PHE A 249 -16.41 -2.78 -2.65
C PHE A 249 -16.95 -3.97 -1.88
N GLU A 250 -16.09 -4.71 -1.18
CA GLU A 250 -16.50 -5.87 -0.38
C GLU A 250 -17.51 -5.46 0.70
N ARG A 251 -17.27 -4.33 1.40
CA ARG A 251 -18.22 -3.79 2.38
C ARG A 251 -19.54 -3.37 1.74
N ALA A 252 -19.50 -2.65 0.62
CA ALA A 252 -20.70 -2.19 -0.07
C ALA A 252 -21.54 -3.38 -0.58
N LEU A 253 -20.89 -4.35 -1.24
CA LEU A 253 -21.55 -5.54 -1.79
C LEU A 253 -22.13 -6.44 -0.69
N ALA A 254 -21.52 -6.47 0.50
CA ALA A 254 -22.06 -7.18 1.65
C ALA A 254 -23.26 -6.47 2.30
N ALA A 255 -23.28 -5.13 2.29
CA ALA A 255 -24.32 -4.33 2.94
C ALA A 255 -25.67 -4.32 2.20
N ALA A 256 -25.66 -4.56 0.88
CA ALA A 256 -26.87 -4.54 0.05
C ALA A 256 -26.90 -5.71 -0.94
N PRO A 257 -27.30 -6.90 -0.48
CA PRO A 257 -27.31 -8.13 -1.27
C PRO A 257 -28.42 -8.18 -2.34
N GLU A 258 -29.37 -7.24 -2.33
CA GLU A 258 -30.52 -7.26 -3.23
C GLU A 258 -30.12 -7.07 -4.71
N PRO A 259 -30.73 -7.83 -5.64
CA PRO A 259 -30.53 -7.66 -7.08
C PRO A 259 -30.85 -6.24 -7.56
N SER A 260 -29.88 -5.59 -8.22
CA SER A 260 -30.05 -4.28 -8.85
C SER A 260 -29.04 -4.06 -9.98
N VAL A 261 -29.30 -3.09 -10.85
CA VAL A 261 -28.37 -2.67 -11.92
C VAL A 261 -27.08 -2.12 -11.30
N GLU A 262 -27.22 -1.36 -10.21
CA GLU A 262 -26.09 -0.77 -9.48
C GLU A 262 -25.21 -1.86 -8.86
N ARG A 263 -25.80 -2.93 -8.32
CA ARG A 263 -25.05 -4.09 -7.81
C ARG A 263 -24.28 -4.79 -8.92
N ALA A 264 -24.91 -5.04 -10.07
CA ALA A 264 -24.24 -5.64 -11.22
C ALA A 264 -23.03 -4.81 -11.67
N ARG A 265 -23.17 -3.48 -11.77
CA ARG A 265 -22.07 -2.56 -12.11
C ARG A 265 -20.96 -2.56 -11.07
N ALA A 266 -21.32 -2.57 -9.78
CA ALA A 266 -20.34 -2.65 -8.70
C ALA A 266 -19.56 -3.97 -8.71
N LEU A 267 -20.21 -5.10 -8.99
CA LEU A 267 -19.55 -6.41 -9.15
C LEU A 267 -18.56 -6.40 -10.33
N LEU A 268 -18.93 -5.78 -11.47
CA LEU A 268 -18.05 -5.65 -12.62
C LEU A 268 -16.81 -4.80 -12.32
N ALA A 269 -16.99 -3.66 -11.63
CA ALA A 269 -15.87 -2.81 -11.22
C ALA A 269 -14.96 -3.50 -10.18
N ALA A 270 -15.55 -4.17 -9.19
CA ALA A 270 -14.81 -4.94 -8.17
C ALA A 270 -14.03 -6.11 -8.80
N THR A 271 -14.62 -6.79 -9.80
CA THR A 271 -13.96 -7.85 -10.56
C THR A 271 -12.67 -7.37 -11.18
N TRP A 272 -12.69 -6.21 -11.84
CA TRP A 272 -11.50 -5.68 -12.48
C TRP A 272 -10.38 -5.38 -11.47
N VAL A 273 -10.71 -4.82 -10.30
CA VAL A 273 -9.76 -4.62 -9.19
C VAL A 273 -9.18 -5.95 -8.71
N ALA A 274 -10.01 -6.97 -8.49
CA ALA A 274 -9.57 -8.30 -8.08
C ALA A 274 -8.64 -8.96 -9.12
N GLN A 275 -8.93 -8.79 -10.42
CA GLN A 275 -8.07 -9.26 -11.50
C GLN A 275 -6.70 -8.58 -11.49
N MET A 276 -6.67 -7.25 -11.30
CA MET A 276 -5.40 -6.51 -11.19
C MET A 276 -4.56 -6.92 -9.97
N GLN A 277 -5.19 -7.45 -8.92
CA GLN A 277 -4.50 -8.00 -7.74
C GLN A 277 -4.15 -9.49 -7.89
N GLY A 278 -4.55 -10.13 -8.98
CA GLY A 278 -4.32 -11.56 -9.24
C GLY A 278 -5.29 -12.50 -8.51
N ASP A 279 -6.33 -11.98 -7.84
CA ASP A 279 -7.37 -12.80 -7.23
C ASP A 279 -8.46 -13.16 -8.24
N LEU A 280 -8.08 -14.01 -9.19
CA LEU A 280 -8.97 -14.46 -10.25
C LEU A 280 -10.11 -15.36 -9.72
N ALA A 281 -9.96 -15.93 -8.53
CA ALA A 281 -11.00 -16.76 -7.92
C ALA A 281 -12.17 -15.90 -7.43
N THR A 282 -11.88 -14.79 -6.75
CA THR A 282 -12.91 -13.83 -6.35
C THR A 282 -13.52 -13.13 -7.56
N ALA A 283 -12.69 -12.75 -8.55
CA ALA A 283 -13.17 -12.18 -9.81
C ALA A 283 -14.19 -13.08 -10.51
N ASP A 284 -13.92 -14.38 -10.65
CA ASP A 284 -14.85 -15.31 -11.30
C ASP A 284 -16.17 -15.45 -10.52
N ARG A 285 -16.14 -15.49 -9.18
CA ARG A 285 -17.37 -15.53 -8.37
C ARG A 285 -18.25 -14.30 -8.59
N TRP A 286 -17.65 -13.11 -8.62
CA TRP A 286 -18.37 -11.88 -8.89
C TRP A 286 -18.87 -11.79 -10.33
N LEU A 287 -18.11 -12.33 -11.29
CA LEU A 287 -18.57 -12.45 -12.67
C LEU A 287 -19.77 -13.38 -12.80
N ASP A 288 -19.78 -14.52 -12.12
CA ASP A 288 -20.91 -15.45 -12.15
C ASP A 288 -22.16 -14.82 -11.53
N GLU A 289 -22.02 -14.06 -10.44
CA GLU A 289 -23.12 -13.29 -9.86
C GLU A 289 -23.60 -12.17 -10.79
N ALA A 290 -22.69 -11.42 -11.40
CA ALA A 290 -23.03 -10.36 -12.37
C ALA A 290 -23.70 -10.93 -13.62
N ASP A 291 -23.31 -12.12 -14.07
CA ASP A 291 -23.93 -12.84 -15.21
C ASP A 291 -25.38 -13.20 -14.90
N ALA A 292 -25.62 -13.81 -13.73
CA ALA A 292 -26.97 -14.15 -13.27
C ALA A 292 -27.86 -12.91 -13.11
N LEU A 293 -27.30 -11.79 -12.62
CA LEU A 293 -28.00 -10.51 -12.57
C LEU A 293 -28.27 -9.94 -13.96
N GLY A 294 -27.29 -9.99 -14.87
CA GLY A 294 -27.45 -9.53 -16.25
C GLY A 294 -28.53 -10.31 -17.02
N GLU A 295 -28.63 -11.62 -16.79
CA GLU A 295 -29.72 -12.45 -17.31
C GLU A 295 -31.08 -12.07 -16.72
N TRP A 296 -31.16 -11.93 -15.39
CA TRP A 296 -32.40 -11.57 -14.69
C TRP A 296 -32.92 -10.18 -15.08
N LEU A 297 -32.02 -9.20 -15.20
CA LEU A 297 -32.32 -7.83 -15.62
C LEU A 297 -32.62 -7.73 -17.13
N GLY A 298 -32.16 -8.70 -17.92
CA GLY A 298 -32.17 -8.61 -19.38
C GLY A 298 -31.27 -7.51 -19.94
N ASP A 299 -30.24 -7.10 -19.20
CA ASP A 299 -29.35 -5.98 -19.56
C ASP A 299 -28.24 -6.45 -20.53
N PRO A 300 -28.24 -6.03 -21.80
CA PRO A 300 -27.22 -6.40 -22.77
C PRO A 300 -25.83 -5.85 -22.42
N TRP A 301 -25.76 -4.69 -21.77
CA TRP A 301 -24.50 -4.05 -21.41
C TRP A 301 -23.79 -4.84 -20.31
N VAL A 302 -24.52 -5.25 -19.26
CA VAL A 302 -23.95 -6.09 -18.18
C VAL A 302 -23.41 -7.41 -18.74
N ARG A 303 -24.17 -8.09 -19.60
CA ARG A 303 -23.72 -9.35 -20.22
C ARG A 303 -22.48 -9.16 -21.10
N ASN A 304 -22.40 -8.05 -21.83
CA ASN A 304 -21.21 -7.70 -22.61
C ASN A 304 -19.98 -7.53 -21.71
N GLN A 305 -20.12 -6.78 -20.60
CA GLN A 305 -19.03 -6.59 -19.64
C GLN A 305 -18.56 -7.91 -19.02
N VAL A 306 -19.49 -8.80 -18.65
CA VAL A 306 -19.15 -10.13 -18.13
C VAL A 306 -18.32 -10.92 -19.15
N GLY A 307 -18.74 -10.94 -20.42
CA GLY A 307 -18.01 -11.62 -21.49
C GLY A 307 -16.59 -11.11 -21.67
N GLY A 308 -16.42 -9.78 -21.74
CA GLY A 308 -15.11 -9.15 -21.89
C GLY A 308 -14.20 -9.35 -20.67
N LEU A 309 -14.72 -9.21 -19.44
CA LEU A 309 -13.95 -9.44 -18.22
C LEU A 309 -13.59 -10.92 -18.02
N ARG A 310 -14.41 -11.88 -18.48
CA ARG A 310 -13.99 -13.28 -18.58
C ARG A 310 -12.82 -13.46 -19.56
N GLY A 311 -12.77 -12.66 -20.63
CA GLY A 311 -11.61 -12.54 -21.52
C GLY A 311 -10.34 -12.09 -20.78
N VAL A 312 -10.46 -11.12 -19.87
CA VAL A 312 -9.34 -10.67 -19.00
C VAL A 312 -8.88 -11.80 -18.08
N SER A 313 -9.79 -12.52 -17.43
CA SER A 313 -9.42 -13.69 -16.61
C SER A 313 -8.73 -14.78 -17.46
N ALA A 314 -9.20 -15.04 -18.68
CA ALA A 314 -8.57 -15.99 -19.59
C ALA A 314 -7.15 -15.55 -19.99
N HIS A 315 -6.96 -14.25 -20.26
CA HIS A 315 -5.67 -13.66 -20.56
C HIS A 315 -4.68 -13.87 -19.40
N TYR A 316 -5.08 -13.53 -18.17
CA TYR A 316 -4.23 -13.70 -16.99
C TYR A 316 -4.04 -15.16 -16.56
N ARG A 317 -4.84 -16.11 -17.05
CA ARG A 317 -4.58 -17.55 -16.92
C ARG A 317 -3.68 -18.12 -18.00
N GLY A 318 -3.27 -17.30 -18.95
CA GLY A 318 -2.47 -17.71 -20.09
C GLY A 318 -3.24 -18.54 -21.11
N ARG A 319 -4.51 -18.21 -21.36
CA ARG A 319 -5.36 -18.81 -22.41
C ARG A 319 -5.60 -17.80 -23.54
N PRO A 320 -4.58 -17.56 -24.39
CA PRO A 320 -4.62 -16.45 -25.34
C PRO A 320 -5.75 -16.56 -26.35
N GLU A 321 -6.02 -17.74 -26.91
CA GLU A 321 -7.06 -17.94 -27.92
C GLU A 321 -8.46 -17.65 -27.35
N GLU A 322 -8.73 -18.13 -26.14
CA GLU A 322 -9.98 -17.85 -25.41
C GLU A 322 -10.12 -16.35 -25.16
N SER A 323 -9.05 -15.68 -24.70
CA SER A 323 -9.08 -14.24 -24.42
C SER A 323 -9.35 -13.40 -25.67
N ILE A 324 -8.68 -13.71 -26.79
CA ILE A 324 -8.82 -12.98 -28.06
C ILE A 324 -10.25 -13.12 -28.59
N CYS A 325 -10.79 -14.34 -28.59
CA CYS A 325 -12.16 -14.60 -29.02
C CYS A 325 -13.18 -13.81 -28.18
N ARG A 326 -13.04 -13.80 -26.85
CA ARG A 326 -13.91 -13.02 -25.96
C ARG A 326 -13.83 -11.52 -26.20
N TYR A 327 -12.63 -10.98 -26.45
CA TYR A 327 -12.49 -9.55 -26.76
C TYR A 327 -13.09 -9.17 -28.11
N GLU A 328 -12.97 -10.04 -29.12
CA GLU A 328 -13.61 -9.84 -30.43
C GLU A 328 -15.13 -9.82 -30.30
N GLU A 329 -15.70 -10.77 -29.55
CA GLU A 329 -17.14 -10.83 -29.25
C GLU A 329 -17.62 -9.60 -28.48
N ALA A 330 -16.91 -9.22 -27.40
CA ALA A 330 -17.27 -8.07 -26.58
C ALA A 330 -17.19 -6.74 -27.35
N ARG A 331 -16.18 -6.58 -28.21
CA ARG A 331 -16.06 -5.41 -29.09
C ARG A 331 -17.21 -5.34 -30.10
N ALA A 332 -17.56 -6.47 -30.71
CA ALA A 332 -18.65 -6.55 -31.68
C ALA A 332 -20.00 -6.24 -31.03
N ALA A 333 -20.25 -6.78 -29.83
CA ALA A 333 -21.47 -6.51 -29.06
C ALA A 333 -21.55 -5.04 -28.62
N ALA A 334 -20.46 -4.44 -28.12
CA ALA A 334 -20.42 -3.01 -27.79
C ALA A 334 -20.73 -2.12 -29.01
N THR A 335 -20.17 -2.46 -30.18
CA THR A 335 -20.46 -1.74 -31.44
C THR A 335 -21.92 -1.89 -31.84
N ALA A 336 -22.51 -3.08 -31.70
CA ALA A 336 -23.93 -3.31 -32.00
C ALA A 336 -24.87 -2.54 -31.06
N LEU A 337 -24.42 -2.26 -29.82
CA LEU A 337 -25.14 -1.41 -28.86
C LEU A 337 -24.93 0.10 -29.10
N GLY A 338 -24.06 0.48 -30.04
CA GLY A 338 -23.70 1.88 -30.29
C GLY A 338 -22.80 2.49 -29.20
N ASP A 339 -22.17 1.66 -28.36
CA ASP A 339 -21.25 2.10 -27.32
C ASP A 339 -19.81 2.09 -27.86
N GLU A 340 -19.46 3.15 -28.61
CA GLU A 340 -18.12 3.30 -29.20
C GLU A 340 -17.01 3.35 -28.15
N ARG A 341 -17.33 3.88 -26.96
CA ARG A 341 -16.41 3.98 -25.83
C ARG A 341 -16.03 2.59 -25.33
N GLU A 342 -17.04 1.76 -25.08
CA GLU A 342 -16.83 0.40 -24.62
C GLU A 342 -16.17 -0.46 -25.71
N ALA A 343 -16.52 -0.23 -26.98
CA ALA A 343 -15.86 -0.88 -28.11
C ALA A 343 -14.36 -0.53 -28.18
N ALA A 344 -13.99 0.71 -27.87
CA ALA A 344 -12.59 1.13 -27.77
C ALA A 344 -11.85 0.46 -26.59
N SER A 345 -12.52 0.29 -25.43
CA SER A 345 -11.98 -0.48 -24.29
C SER A 345 -11.63 -1.91 -24.68
N TRP A 346 -12.56 -2.60 -25.37
CA TRP A 346 -12.34 -3.98 -25.80
C TRP A 346 -11.34 -4.08 -26.94
N LEU A 347 -11.23 -3.05 -27.79
CA LEU A 347 -10.16 -2.98 -28.80
C LEU A 347 -8.78 -2.86 -28.15
N LEU A 348 -8.63 -2.04 -27.10
CA LEU A 348 -7.41 -1.96 -26.31
C LEU A 348 -7.04 -3.34 -25.73
N ALA A 349 -7.99 -4.01 -25.07
CA ALA A 349 -7.78 -5.34 -24.50
C ALA A 349 -7.41 -6.39 -25.57
N LEU A 350 -8.05 -6.32 -26.74
CA LEU A 350 -7.76 -7.17 -27.90
C LEU A 350 -6.33 -6.99 -28.40
N VAL A 351 -5.86 -5.75 -28.57
CA VAL A 351 -4.48 -5.46 -28.99
C VAL A 351 -3.47 -6.04 -28.01
N CYS A 352 -3.71 -5.88 -26.70
CA CYS A 352 -2.88 -6.50 -25.68
C CYS A 352 -2.91 -8.04 -25.79
N GLY A 353 -4.11 -8.63 -25.88
CA GLY A 353 -4.29 -10.07 -26.02
C GLY A 353 -3.52 -10.65 -27.20
N GLN A 354 -3.68 -10.05 -28.39
CA GLN A 354 -3.00 -10.46 -29.61
C GLN A 354 -1.47 -10.31 -29.50
N ALA A 355 -0.98 -9.17 -29.00
CA ALA A 355 0.45 -8.91 -28.92
C ALA A 355 1.19 -9.85 -27.95
N TYR A 356 0.62 -10.12 -26.78
CA TYR A 356 1.23 -11.06 -25.82
C TYR A 356 1.09 -12.52 -26.24
N ALA A 357 0.09 -12.84 -27.06
CA ALA A 357 -0.07 -14.16 -27.68
C ALA A 357 0.87 -14.38 -28.89
N GLY A 358 1.52 -13.33 -29.41
CA GLY A 358 2.26 -13.39 -30.66
C GLY A 358 1.38 -13.55 -31.90
N ASP A 359 0.11 -13.12 -31.84
CA ASP A 359 -0.79 -13.12 -32.99
C ASP A 359 -0.33 -12.07 -34.01
N PRO A 360 -0.09 -12.43 -35.29
CA PRO A 360 0.39 -11.50 -36.31
C PRO A 360 -0.59 -10.34 -36.59
N ARG A 361 -1.88 -10.49 -36.24
CA ARG A 361 -2.89 -9.43 -36.38
C ARG A 361 -2.68 -8.27 -35.41
N ALA A 362 -1.84 -8.43 -34.38
CA ALA A 362 -1.57 -7.41 -33.38
C ALA A 362 -1.08 -6.08 -33.99
N VAL A 363 -0.21 -6.15 -35.00
CA VAL A 363 0.39 -4.96 -35.63
C VAL A 363 -0.65 -4.13 -36.38
N GLU A 364 -1.51 -4.78 -37.17
CA GLU A 364 -2.57 -4.11 -37.91
C GLU A 364 -3.65 -3.55 -36.97
N THR A 365 -4.16 -4.40 -36.07
CA THR A 365 -5.20 -4.02 -35.10
C THR A 365 -4.70 -2.90 -34.19
N GLY A 366 -3.48 -3.02 -33.67
CA GLY A 366 -2.87 -2.01 -32.80
C GLY A 366 -2.52 -0.72 -33.52
N GLY A 367 -2.09 -0.78 -34.79
CA GLY A 367 -1.83 0.42 -35.59
C GLY A 367 -3.09 1.27 -35.78
N GLN A 368 -4.22 0.64 -36.10
CA GLN A 368 -5.52 1.32 -36.23
C GLN A 368 -5.98 1.90 -34.87
N ALA A 369 -5.86 1.12 -33.81
CA ALA A 369 -6.30 1.52 -32.47
C ALA A 369 -5.47 2.69 -31.89
N VAL A 370 -4.14 2.68 -32.09
CA VAL A 370 -3.25 3.78 -31.69
C VAL A 370 -3.59 5.06 -32.45
N ALA A 371 -3.86 4.99 -33.75
CA ALA A 371 -4.25 6.17 -34.54
C ALA A 371 -5.59 6.77 -34.06
N ALA A 372 -6.55 5.93 -33.69
CA ALA A 372 -7.82 6.38 -33.11
C ALA A 372 -7.66 7.04 -31.72
N ALA A 373 -6.80 6.46 -30.87
CA ALA A 373 -6.48 7.04 -29.57
C ALA A 373 -5.75 8.40 -29.71
N GLU A 374 -4.84 8.52 -30.68
CA GLU A 374 -4.18 9.79 -31.00
C GLU A 374 -5.17 10.87 -31.45
N ALA A 375 -6.10 10.52 -32.35
CA ALA A 375 -7.11 11.45 -32.85
C ALA A 375 -8.07 11.95 -31.75
N SER A 376 -8.34 11.11 -30.74
CA SER A 376 -9.21 11.46 -29.61
C SER A 376 -8.46 12.12 -28.44
N GLY A 377 -7.12 12.15 -28.46
CA GLY A 377 -6.30 12.62 -27.35
C GLY A 377 -6.30 11.67 -26.15
N GLU A 378 -6.71 10.41 -26.35
CA GLU A 378 -6.66 9.36 -25.34
C GLU A 378 -5.20 8.96 -25.11
N ARG A 379 -4.73 9.06 -23.85
CA ARG A 379 -3.31 8.86 -23.51
C ARG A 379 -3.05 7.53 -22.81
N TRP A 380 -3.92 7.11 -21.91
CA TRP A 380 -3.68 5.92 -21.08
C TRP A 380 -3.78 4.61 -21.87
N GLY A 381 -4.84 4.43 -22.65
CA GLY A 381 -5.02 3.32 -23.57
C GLY A 381 -3.98 3.33 -24.68
N ARG A 382 -3.67 4.50 -25.27
CA ARG A 382 -2.57 4.65 -26.23
C ARG A 382 -1.25 4.13 -25.67
N ALA A 383 -0.89 4.50 -24.45
CA ALA A 383 0.35 4.04 -23.81
C ALA A 383 0.39 2.51 -23.69
N GLN A 384 -0.73 1.89 -23.30
CA GLN A 384 -0.83 0.43 -23.23
C GLN A 384 -0.72 -0.27 -24.59
N MET A 385 -1.38 0.25 -25.62
CA MET A 385 -1.27 -0.32 -26.97
C MET A 385 0.14 -0.18 -27.53
N LEU A 386 0.80 0.97 -27.30
CA LEU A 386 2.20 1.16 -27.67
C LEU A 386 3.11 0.18 -26.94
N MET A 387 2.88 -0.07 -25.65
CA MET A 387 3.64 -1.07 -24.89
C MET A 387 3.43 -2.49 -25.43
N ALA A 388 2.18 -2.86 -25.75
CA ALA A 388 1.85 -4.15 -26.36
C ALA A 388 2.55 -4.33 -27.72
N LEU A 389 2.51 -3.32 -28.60
CA LEU A 389 3.21 -3.33 -29.88
C LEU A 389 4.74 -3.33 -29.72
N GLY A 390 5.26 -2.69 -28.66
CA GLY A 390 6.68 -2.77 -28.30
C GLY A 390 7.09 -4.18 -27.90
N HIS A 391 6.25 -4.89 -27.14
CA HIS A 391 6.47 -6.29 -26.76
C HIS A 391 6.49 -7.21 -27.98
N GLU A 392 5.53 -7.02 -28.91
CA GLU A 392 5.47 -7.76 -30.17
C GLU A 392 6.74 -7.54 -31.01
N ALA A 393 7.20 -6.29 -31.15
CA ALA A 393 8.44 -5.98 -31.86
C ALA A 393 9.67 -6.61 -31.20
N TRP A 394 9.72 -6.61 -29.86
CA TRP A 394 10.80 -7.23 -29.10
C TRP A 394 10.85 -8.74 -29.32
N ALA A 395 9.69 -9.41 -29.33
CA ALA A 395 9.57 -10.84 -29.61
C ALA A 395 10.05 -11.20 -31.04
N ARG A 396 9.90 -10.31 -32.01
CA ARG A 396 10.46 -10.46 -33.37
C ARG A 396 11.95 -10.11 -33.48
N GLY A 397 12.55 -9.56 -32.42
CA GLY A 397 13.94 -9.09 -32.43
C GLY A 397 14.16 -7.70 -33.03
N ASP A 398 13.08 -6.94 -33.28
CA ASP A 398 13.14 -5.57 -33.80
C ASP A 398 13.38 -4.56 -32.67
N ARG A 399 14.67 -4.34 -32.37
CA ARG A 399 15.11 -3.50 -31.25
C ARG A 399 14.73 -2.03 -31.41
N ASP A 400 14.79 -1.49 -32.63
CA ASP A 400 14.55 -0.07 -32.88
C ASP A 400 13.05 0.28 -32.75
N THR A 401 12.19 -0.57 -33.30
CA THR A 401 10.73 -0.42 -33.10
C THR A 401 10.37 -0.60 -31.63
N THR A 402 10.94 -1.60 -30.94
CA THR A 402 10.74 -1.80 -29.50
C THR A 402 11.05 -0.53 -28.73
N ARG A 403 12.27 0.01 -28.91
CA ARG A 403 12.75 1.21 -28.22
C ARG A 403 11.82 2.41 -28.46
N THR A 404 11.45 2.64 -29.71
CA THR A 404 10.59 3.76 -30.11
C THR A 404 9.21 3.67 -29.46
N ARG A 405 8.59 2.49 -29.48
CA ARG A 405 7.25 2.25 -28.92
C ARG A 405 7.25 2.35 -27.39
N VAL A 406 8.23 1.74 -26.73
CA VAL A 406 8.41 1.79 -25.27
C VAL A 406 8.61 3.23 -24.78
N ARG A 407 9.48 4.00 -25.45
CA ARG A 407 9.70 5.42 -25.12
C ARG A 407 8.40 6.22 -25.18
N SER A 408 7.69 6.12 -26.30
CA SER A 408 6.43 6.86 -26.51
C SER A 408 5.34 6.45 -25.51
N ALA A 409 5.29 5.18 -25.13
CA ALA A 409 4.38 4.69 -24.09
C ALA A 409 4.71 5.30 -22.71
N LEU A 410 5.98 5.25 -22.29
CA LEU A 410 6.42 5.79 -21.00
C LEU A 410 6.26 7.33 -20.92
N GLU A 411 6.55 8.05 -22.01
CA GLU A 411 6.30 9.50 -22.10
C GLU A 411 4.80 9.81 -21.94
N SER A 412 3.92 9.00 -22.53
CA SER A 412 2.47 9.16 -22.42
C SER A 412 1.97 8.99 -20.99
N MET A 413 2.67 8.20 -20.16
CA MET A 413 2.35 7.98 -18.75
C MET A 413 2.78 9.11 -17.81
N ARG A 414 3.50 10.14 -18.28
CA ARG A 414 3.82 11.30 -17.43
C ARG A 414 2.55 11.98 -16.89
N GLY A 415 2.49 12.12 -15.57
CA GLY A 415 1.36 12.69 -14.84
C GLY A 415 0.32 11.65 -14.40
N PHE A 416 0.35 10.44 -14.95
CA PHE A 416 -0.43 9.31 -14.44
C PHE A 416 0.30 8.70 -13.24
N ASN A 417 -0.27 8.79 -12.04
CA ASN A 417 0.29 8.22 -10.80
C ASN A 417 -0.02 6.71 -10.67
N ASP A 418 0.03 6.00 -11.80
CA ASP A 418 -0.41 4.61 -11.95
C ASP A 418 0.76 3.66 -11.64
N HIS A 419 0.81 3.15 -10.42
CA HIS A 419 1.91 2.31 -9.94
C HIS A 419 1.91 0.95 -10.65
N ALA A 420 0.75 0.30 -10.78
CA ALA A 420 0.64 -1.01 -11.41
C ALA A 420 0.99 -0.95 -12.91
N MET A 421 0.49 0.07 -13.62
CA MET A 421 0.77 0.21 -15.05
C MET A 421 2.23 0.53 -15.30
N VAL A 422 2.81 1.48 -14.57
CA VAL A 422 4.23 1.82 -14.76
C VAL A 422 5.13 0.64 -14.37
N ALA A 423 4.79 -0.12 -13.32
CA ALA A 423 5.49 -1.36 -12.99
C ALA A 423 5.51 -2.33 -14.18
N ARG A 424 4.34 -2.62 -14.75
CA ARG A 424 4.19 -3.47 -15.94
C ARG A 424 4.99 -2.96 -17.14
N MET A 425 4.98 -1.64 -17.38
CA MET A 425 5.65 -1.03 -18.51
C MET A 425 7.18 -1.05 -18.38
N VAL A 426 7.73 -1.03 -17.16
CA VAL A 426 9.18 -1.05 -16.91
C VAL A 426 9.80 -2.44 -17.12
N GLU A 427 9.00 -3.50 -17.06
CA GLU A 427 9.44 -4.87 -17.31
C GLU A 427 10.07 -5.04 -18.71
N LEU A 428 9.41 -4.54 -19.76
CA LEU A 428 9.91 -4.68 -21.13
C LEU A 428 11.27 -3.99 -21.36
N PRO A 429 11.50 -2.73 -20.94
CA PRO A 429 12.84 -2.13 -20.91
C PRO A 429 13.86 -2.97 -20.13
N ALA A 430 13.47 -3.58 -19.00
CA ALA A 430 14.38 -4.42 -18.23
C ALA A 430 14.83 -5.65 -19.04
N TRP A 431 13.87 -6.32 -19.70
CA TRP A 431 14.13 -7.50 -20.52
C TRP A 431 14.96 -7.16 -21.76
N ALA A 432 14.63 -6.07 -22.45
CA ALA A 432 15.40 -5.57 -23.59
C ALA A 432 16.84 -5.22 -23.19
N THR A 433 17.02 -4.50 -22.07
CA THR A 433 18.34 -4.12 -21.55
C THR A 433 19.18 -5.33 -21.14
N ALA A 434 18.56 -6.36 -20.57
CA ALA A 434 19.23 -7.62 -20.26
C ALA A 434 19.71 -8.33 -21.52
N ALA A 435 18.86 -8.38 -22.56
CA ALA A 435 19.18 -8.98 -23.86
C ALA A 435 20.28 -8.20 -24.62
N ASP A 436 20.39 -6.89 -24.38
CA ASP A 436 21.43 -6.03 -24.95
C ASP A 436 22.76 -6.07 -24.16
N GLY A 437 22.85 -6.88 -23.10
CA GLY A 437 24.10 -7.09 -22.36
C GLY A 437 24.42 -6.02 -21.32
N ALA A 438 23.42 -5.29 -20.82
CA ALA A 438 23.58 -4.29 -19.75
C ALA A 438 22.92 -4.75 -18.42
N PRO A 439 23.40 -5.84 -17.79
CA PRO A 439 22.71 -6.50 -16.70
C PRO A 439 22.56 -5.65 -15.43
N GLU A 440 23.50 -4.75 -15.10
CA GLU A 440 23.35 -3.85 -13.94
C GLU A 440 22.15 -2.91 -14.08
N ARG A 441 21.92 -2.38 -15.29
CA ARG A 441 20.77 -1.52 -15.56
C ARG A 441 19.48 -2.33 -15.54
N ALA A 442 19.48 -3.52 -16.13
CA ALA A 442 18.34 -4.42 -16.07
C ALA A 442 17.96 -4.75 -14.61
N ALA A 443 18.93 -5.06 -13.73
CA ALA A 443 18.69 -5.28 -12.31
C ALA A 443 18.04 -4.07 -11.62
N ARG A 444 18.48 -2.85 -11.92
CA ARG A 444 17.86 -1.61 -11.40
C ARG A 444 16.42 -1.42 -11.90
N LEU A 445 16.14 -1.75 -13.16
CA LEU A 445 14.79 -1.67 -13.71
C LEU A 445 13.86 -2.72 -13.07
N LEU A 446 14.35 -3.95 -12.86
CA LEU A 446 13.60 -5.00 -12.15
C LEU A 446 13.27 -4.60 -10.71
N GLY A 447 14.25 -4.06 -9.96
CA GLY A 447 14.01 -3.61 -8.58
C GLY A 447 13.11 -2.38 -8.48
N LEU A 448 13.10 -1.55 -9.52
CA LEU A 448 12.17 -0.44 -9.65
C LEU A 448 10.73 -0.94 -9.90
N ALA A 449 10.56 -1.91 -10.81
CA ALA A 449 9.26 -2.52 -11.07
C ALA A 449 8.72 -3.24 -9.82
N ASP A 450 9.55 -3.98 -9.10
CA ASP A 450 9.18 -4.66 -7.83
C ASP A 450 8.68 -3.66 -6.76
N ALA A 451 9.36 -2.54 -6.59
CA ALA A 451 8.91 -1.52 -5.63
C ALA A 451 7.53 -0.96 -6.00
N LEU A 452 7.30 -0.68 -7.29
CA LEU A 452 6.00 -0.19 -7.77
C LEU A 452 4.90 -1.26 -7.64
N TRP A 453 5.20 -2.54 -7.88
CA TRP A 453 4.25 -3.64 -7.69
C TRP A 453 3.79 -3.73 -6.23
N ASN A 454 4.73 -3.68 -5.30
CA ASN A 454 4.45 -3.70 -3.87
C ASN A 454 3.58 -2.52 -3.44
N ASP A 455 3.90 -1.31 -3.89
CA ASP A 455 3.14 -0.10 -3.57
C ASP A 455 1.73 -0.12 -4.20
N ALA A 456 1.57 -0.76 -5.37
CA ALA A 456 0.26 -0.97 -5.98
C ALA A 456 -0.60 -2.04 -5.28
N GLY A 457 -0.02 -2.87 -4.40
CA GLY A 457 -0.71 -4.05 -3.87
C GLY A 457 -0.99 -5.12 -4.94
N SER A 458 -0.08 -5.25 -5.91
CA SER A 458 -0.17 -6.20 -7.02
C SER A 458 1.19 -6.90 -7.24
N SER A 459 1.32 -7.70 -8.29
CA SER A 459 2.55 -8.38 -8.65
C SER A 459 2.57 -8.70 -10.13
N ILE A 460 3.76 -8.93 -10.70
CA ILE A 460 3.90 -9.40 -12.08
C ILE A 460 3.11 -10.70 -12.34
N CYS A 461 2.97 -11.55 -11.31
CA CYS A 461 2.21 -12.80 -11.38
C CYS A 461 0.71 -12.60 -11.58
N ALA A 462 0.16 -11.45 -11.18
CA ALA A 462 -1.25 -11.12 -11.41
C ALA A 462 -1.58 -10.98 -12.91
N PHE A 463 -0.58 -10.68 -13.75
CA PHE A 463 -0.73 -10.45 -15.19
C PHE A 463 -0.44 -11.69 -16.04
N GLY A 464 -0.42 -12.86 -15.39
CA GLY A 464 -0.40 -14.16 -16.03
C GLY A 464 0.97 -14.81 -16.21
N PRO A 465 0.98 -16.12 -16.53
CA PRO A 465 2.19 -16.94 -16.52
C PRO A 465 3.21 -16.47 -17.55
N GLN A 466 2.79 -15.93 -18.70
CA GLN A 466 3.69 -15.43 -19.73
C GLN A 466 4.60 -14.32 -19.20
N MET A 467 4.02 -13.33 -18.51
CA MET A 467 4.76 -12.21 -17.94
C MET A 467 5.66 -12.67 -16.78
N ALA A 468 5.13 -13.52 -15.89
CA ALA A 468 5.88 -14.04 -14.75
C ALA A 468 7.09 -14.90 -15.17
N GLU A 469 6.91 -15.77 -16.17
CA GLU A 469 8.01 -16.57 -16.72
C GLU A 469 9.06 -15.69 -17.39
N GLN A 470 8.64 -14.67 -18.15
CA GLN A 470 9.57 -13.78 -18.83
C GLN A 470 10.38 -12.93 -17.84
N HIS A 471 9.73 -12.44 -16.78
CA HIS A 471 10.41 -11.78 -15.67
C HIS A 471 11.44 -12.70 -15.01
N ALA A 472 11.06 -13.93 -14.64
CA ALA A 472 11.95 -14.90 -14.02
C ALA A 472 13.16 -15.26 -14.91
N ARG A 473 12.95 -15.40 -16.22
CA ARG A 473 14.04 -15.63 -17.19
C ARG A 473 15.00 -14.45 -17.23
N CYS A 474 14.49 -13.22 -17.30
CA CYS A 474 15.31 -12.01 -17.25
C CYS A 474 16.14 -11.96 -15.96
N GLU A 475 15.50 -12.19 -14.81
CA GLU A 475 16.15 -12.21 -13.51
C GLU A 475 17.29 -13.25 -13.47
N GLN A 476 17.04 -14.47 -13.94
CA GLN A 476 18.06 -15.52 -14.01
C GLN A 476 19.25 -15.14 -14.90
N VAL A 477 18.99 -14.54 -16.06
CA VAL A 477 20.05 -14.06 -16.97
C VAL A 477 20.90 -12.98 -16.28
N VAL A 478 20.25 -12.03 -15.63
CA VAL A 478 20.93 -10.92 -14.94
C VAL A 478 21.73 -11.42 -13.73
N ILE A 479 21.17 -12.33 -12.92
CA ILE A 479 21.88 -12.96 -11.80
C ILE A 479 23.08 -13.76 -12.30
N GLY A 480 22.91 -14.53 -13.39
CA GLY A 480 24.00 -15.28 -14.01
C GLY A 480 25.16 -14.39 -14.49
N ALA A 481 24.85 -13.19 -14.99
CA ALA A 481 25.85 -12.23 -15.47
C ALA A 481 26.55 -11.44 -14.36
N LEU A 482 25.82 -11.02 -13.31
CA LEU A 482 26.35 -10.15 -12.24
C LEU A 482 26.84 -10.89 -11.00
N GLY A 483 26.31 -12.09 -10.76
CA GLY A 483 26.34 -12.73 -9.45
C GLY A 483 25.28 -12.14 -8.49
N GLU A 484 24.88 -12.95 -7.53
CA GLU A 484 23.72 -12.69 -6.65
C GLU A 484 23.88 -11.41 -5.79
N ALA A 485 25.09 -11.11 -5.31
CA ALA A 485 25.34 -9.94 -4.47
C ALA A 485 25.22 -8.62 -5.25
N SER A 486 25.81 -8.56 -6.44
CA SER A 486 25.76 -7.40 -7.33
C SER A 486 24.36 -7.17 -7.87
N TYR A 487 23.65 -8.25 -8.23
CA TYR A 487 22.23 -8.18 -8.56
C TYR A 487 21.41 -7.57 -7.42
N ARG A 488 21.50 -8.11 -6.20
CA ARG A 488 20.75 -7.60 -5.04
C ARG A 488 21.02 -6.12 -4.76
N LYS A 489 22.28 -5.69 -4.89
CA LYS A 489 22.66 -4.28 -4.76
C LYS A 489 21.97 -3.41 -5.82
N ALA A 490 22.12 -3.75 -7.10
CA ALA A 490 21.55 -3.00 -8.20
C ALA A 490 20.00 -3.00 -8.16
N PHE A 491 19.40 -4.12 -7.79
CA PHE A 491 17.95 -4.24 -7.56
C PHE A 491 17.49 -3.28 -6.45
N THR A 492 18.16 -3.28 -5.30
CA THR A 492 17.84 -2.38 -4.18
C THR A 492 18.02 -0.90 -4.56
N GLU A 493 19.07 -0.56 -5.35
CA GLU A 493 19.28 0.79 -5.90
C GLU A 493 18.16 1.23 -6.85
N GLY A 494 17.60 0.28 -7.61
CA GLY A 494 16.42 0.49 -8.45
C GLY A 494 15.19 0.86 -7.64
N GLY A 495 14.88 0.04 -6.63
CA GLY A 495 13.71 0.15 -5.77
C GLY A 495 13.66 1.37 -4.83
N ILE A 496 14.68 2.24 -4.87
CA ILE A 496 14.64 3.57 -4.23
C ILE A 496 13.68 4.51 -4.97
N ARG A 497 13.43 4.28 -6.26
CA ARG A 497 12.58 5.13 -7.11
C ARG A 497 11.15 4.61 -7.11
N ARG A 498 10.43 4.85 -6.01
CA ARG A 498 9.10 4.28 -5.77
C ARG A 498 7.93 5.00 -6.43
N THR A 499 8.13 6.22 -6.93
CA THR A 499 7.04 6.97 -7.59
C THR A 499 7.01 6.70 -9.10
N PRO A 500 5.82 6.58 -9.74
CA PRO A 500 5.66 6.41 -11.18
C PRO A 500 6.43 7.44 -12.03
N GLY A 501 6.43 8.72 -11.64
CA GLY A 501 7.14 9.77 -12.36
C GLY A 501 8.66 9.55 -12.41
N ARG A 502 9.29 9.28 -11.26
CA ARG A 502 10.73 8.98 -11.18
C ARG A 502 11.09 7.66 -11.87
N ALA A 503 10.16 6.72 -11.90
CA ALA A 503 10.31 5.46 -12.62
C ALA A 503 10.35 5.66 -14.13
N VAL A 504 9.39 6.41 -14.67
CA VAL A 504 9.35 6.83 -16.07
C VAL A 504 10.64 7.56 -16.44
N ASP A 505 11.05 8.55 -15.67
CA ASP A 505 12.26 9.32 -15.99
C ASP A 505 13.52 8.45 -15.98
N PHE A 506 13.65 7.51 -15.05
CA PHE A 506 14.79 6.59 -15.01
C PHE A 506 14.80 5.58 -16.17
N ALA A 507 13.63 5.06 -16.55
CA ALA A 507 13.49 4.16 -17.68
C ALA A 507 13.90 4.87 -19.00
N LEU A 508 13.55 6.15 -19.15
CA LEU A 508 13.89 6.99 -20.30
C LEU A 508 15.36 7.47 -20.32
N ALA A 509 15.96 7.75 -19.15
CA ALA A 509 17.22 8.50 -19.06
C ALA A 509 18.47 7.86 -19.70
N ALA A 510 18.58 6.53 -19.85
CA ALA A 510 19.82 5.92 -20.37
C ALA A 510 19.77 5.54 -21.85
N GLU A 511 18.75 5.98 -22.59
CA GLU A 511 18.79 5.86 -24.04
C GLU A 511 19.63 6.97 -24.70
N SER A 512 19.98 8.04 -23.98
CA SER A 512 20.91 9.09 -24.45
C SER A 512 22.38 8.71 -24.33
N ASP A 513 22.75 7.90 -23.33
CA ASP A 513 24.15 7.58 -23.03
C ASP A 513 24.70 6.44 -23.91
N ALA A 514 23.84 5.60 -24.48
CA ALA A 514 24.25 4.58 -25.45
C ALA A 514 24.59 5.16 -26.84
N ALA A 515 24.03 6.33 -27.19
CA ALA A 515 24.27 7.00 -28.47
C ALA A 515 25.59 7.80 -28.51
N THR A 516 26.21 8.07 -27.36
CA THR A 516 27.45 8.85 -27.24
C THR A 516 28.70 7.99 -26.99
N ALA A 517 28.54 6.67 -26.84
CA ALA A 517 29.66 5.75 -26.59
C ALA A 517 30.31 5.17 -27.87
N TRP A 518 29.90 5.63 -29.06
CA TRP A 518 30.39 5.12 -30.37
C TRP A 518 31.02 6.19 -31.28
N ASP A 519 31.44 7.33 -30.72
CA ASP A 519 32.36 8.25 -31.39
C ASP A 519 33.49 8.62 -30.42
N GLY A 520 34.58 7.87 -30.52
CA GLY A 520 35.74 7.96 -29.63
C GLY A 520 36.95 7.24 -30.20
N ASP A 521 37.40 7.73 -31.36
CA ASP A 521 38.79 7.88 -31.78
C ASP A 521 39.83 6.89 -31.18
N THR A 522 40.27 5.94 -32.01
CA THR A 522 41.66 5.46 -31.97
C THR A 522 42.22 5.39 -33.38
N GLY A 523 42.68 6.52 -33.91
CA GLY A 523 43.70 6.53 -34.94
C GLY A 523 45.06 6.18 -34.34
N VAL A 524 45.59 4.98 -34.61
CA VAL A 524 47.03 4.71 -34.70
C VAL A 524 47.26 3.64 -35.78
N ASP A 525 47.90 4.06 -36.87
CA ASP A 525 48.52 3.23 -37.89
C ASP A 525 49.57 2.26 -37.30
N GLY A 526 49.64 1.05 -37.84
CA GLY A 526 50.70 0.11 -37.53
C GLY A 526 50.54 -1.24 -38.25
N ASP A 527 51.08 -1.29 -39.47
CA ASP A 527 51.36 -2.45 -40.32
C ASP A 527 51.71 -3.76 -39.57
N ILE A 528 51.18 -4.90 -40.05
CA ILE A 528 51.97 -6.08 -40.48
C ILE A 528 51.03 -7.09 -41.18
N ASP A 529 51.50 -7.47 -42.35
CA ASP A 529 50.98 -8.41 -43.33
C ASP A 529 50.97 -9.90 -42.90
N ALA A 530 50.15 -10.68 -43.62
CA ALA A 530 50.32 -12.08 -43.99
C ALA A 530 49.94 -13.22 -42.99
N LYS A 531 48.81 -13.91 -43.22
CA LYS A 531 48.73 -15.19 -43.97
C LYS A 531 47.38 -15.90 -43.87
N GLU A 532 46.91 -16.36 -45.02
CA GLU A 532 45.82 -17.31 -45.26
C GLU A 532 46.04 -18.67 -44.55
N THR A 533 44.95 -19.31 -44.12
CA THR A 533 44.53 -20.66 -44.59
C THR A 533 43.23 -21.10 -43.90
N ALA A 534 42.29 -21.58 -44.71
CA ALA A 534 41.00 -22.16 -44.32
C ALA A 534 41.14 -23.67 -43.96
N PRO A 535 40.05 -24.49 -44.00
CA PRO A 535 39.03 -24.77 -42.98
C PRO A 535 39.09 -26.26 -42.54
N CYS A 536 38.19 -26.73 -41.66
CA CYS A 536 37.42 -28.00 -41.78
C CYS A 536 36.85 -28.51 -40.44
N ALA A 537 35.69 -29.15 -40.54
CA ALA A 537 34.91 -29.83 -39.52
C ALA A 537 35.53 -31.15 -39.03
N MET A 538 35.19 -31.58 -37.80
CA MET A 538 34.52 -32.87 -37.54
C MET A 538 34.37 -33.18 -36.03
N ARG A 539 33.17 -33.69 -35.71
CA ARG A 539 32.75 -34.57 -34.61
C ARG A 539 33.86 -35.18 -33.73
N ARG A 540 33.56 -35.26 -32.42
CA ARG A 540 33.67 -36.52 -31.64
C ARG A 540 32.73 -36.51 -30.42
N GLN A 541 32.10 -37.67 -30.23
CA GLN A 541 31.24 -38.08 -29.12
C GLN A 541 32.04 -38.18 -27.81
N HIS A 542 31.41 -37.96 -26.65
CA HIS A 542 31.65 -38.65 -25.37
C HIS A 542 30.35 -38.64 -24.54
N GLY A 543 30.00 -39.79 -23.97
CA GLY A 543 28.72 -40.09 -23.29
C GLY A 543 28.55 -39.51 -21.87
N PRO A 544 27.42 -39.82 -21.21
CA PRO A 544 27.02 -39.15 -19.97
C PRO A 544 27.73 -39.75 -18.75
N ALA A 545 28.27 -38.88 -17.89
CA ALA A 545 28.78 -39.26 -16.58
C ALA A 545 27.63 -39.23 -15.56
N THR A 546 27.31 -40.41 -15.03
CA THR A 546 26.41 -40.61 -13.89
C THR A 546 27.06 -40.15 -12.58
N ALA A 547 26.48 -39.16 -11.91
CA ALA A 547 26.82 -38.81 -10.53
C ALA A 547 25.91 -39.59 -9.57
N HIS A 548 26.51 -40.50 -8.81
CA HIS A 548 25.86 -41.28 -7.76
C HIS A 548 25.44 -40.37 -6.59
N THR A 549 24.18 -40.49 -6.17
CA THR A 549 23.64 -39.90 -4.94
C THR A 549 23.82 -40.90 -3.80
N GLU A 550 24.57 -40.54 -2.76
CA GLU A 550 24.59 -41.29 -1.49
C GLU A 550 23.28 -41.04 -0.71
N PRO A 551 22.73 -42.04 -0.01
CA PRO A 551 21.53 -41.87 0.81
C PRO A 551 21.87 -41.18 2.14
N PRO A 552 21.00 -40.31 2.68
CA PRO A 552 21.21 -39.66 3.97
C PRO A 552 21.14 -40.66 5.14
N SER A 553 21.97 -40.43 6.16
CA SER A 553 22.10 -41.27 7.35
C SER A 553 20.89 -41.21 8.31
N PRO A 554 20.62 -42.25 9.12
CA PRO A 554 19.31 -42.48 9.75
C PRO A 554 19.22 -42.02 11.23
N ASP A 555 19.41 -40.73 11.54
CA ASP A 555 19.24 -40.25 12.94
C ASP A 555 18.58 -38.87 13.10
N GLU A 556 17.62 -38.52 12.24
CA GLU A 556 16.66 -37.42 12.51
C GLU A 556 15.35 -38.00 13.06
N ARG A 557 15.34 -38.37 14.35
CA ARG A 557 14.07 -38.65 15.04
C ARG A 557 13.24 -37.38 15.08
N ARG A 558 12.15 -37.32 14.30
CA ARG A 558 11.12 -36.26 14.39
C ARG A 558 10.63 -36.16 15.83
N ARG A 559 11.04 -35.11 16.55
CA ARG A 559 10.48 -34.73 17.83
C ARG A 559 9.00 -34.38 17.60
N VAL A 560 8.08 -35.06 18.29
CA VAL A 560 6.65 -34.75 18.20
C VAL A 560 6.43 -33.41 18.91
N CYS A 561 5.96 -32.39 18.17
CA CYS A 561 5.72 -31.06 18.72
C CYS A 561 4.45 -31.04 19.59
N GLU A 562 4.55 -30.50 20.80
CA GLU A 562 3.45 -30.37 21.75
C GLU A 562 2.84 -28.96 21.71
N VAL A 563 1.51 -28.89 21.55
CA VAL A 563 0.74 -27.66 21.47
C VAL A 563 -0.18 -27.55 22.69
N LEU A 564 -0.11 -26.43 23.39
CA LEU A 564 -1.14 -26.09 24.40
C LEU A 564 -2.23 -25.25 23.74
N LEU A 565 -3.46 -25.72 23.75
CA LEU A 565 -4.64 -25.01 23.25
C LEU A 565 -5.56 -24.62 24.41
N VAL A 566 -5.75 -23.32 24.63
CA VAL A 566 -6.64 -22.80 25.68
C VAL A 566 -7.80 -22.05 25.01
N GLU A 567 -9.00 -22.60 25.10
CA GLU A 567 -10.21 -22.10 24.44
C GLU A 567 -11.41 -22.44 25.30
N ASP A 568 -12.35 -21.53 25.55
CA ASP A 568 -13.49 -21.79 26.42
C ASP A 568 -14.66 -22.45 25.66
N ASP A 569 -14.88 -22.05 24.40
CA ASP A 569 -15.88 -22.68 23.53
C ASP A 569 -15.49 -24.12 23.17
N ARG A 570 -16.35 -25.07 23.59
CA ARG A 570 -16.10 -26.51 23.38
C ARG A 570 -16.02 -26.88 21.89
N THR A 571 -16.82 -26.25 21.04
CA THR A 571 -16.87 -26.56 19.61
C THR A 571 -15.61 -26.08 18.91
N VAL A 572 -15.17 -24.85 19.20
CA VAL A 572 -13.94 -24.26 18.65
C VAL A 572 -12.71 -25.01 19.16
N ARG A 573 -12.70 -25.41 20.45
CA ARG A 573 -11.61 -26.18 21.05
C ARG A 573 -11.46 -27.55 20.40
N GLU A 574 -12.55 -28.29 20.19
CA GLU A 574 -12.49 -29.61 19.56
C GLU A 574 -12.13 -29.54 18.08
N SER A 575 -12.69 -28.58 17.32
CA SER A 575 -12.35 -28.44 15.90
C SER A 575 -10.88 -28.05 15.69
N THR A 576 -10.38 -27.11 16.49
CA THR A 576 -8.98 -26.66 16.47
C THR A 576 -8.03 -27.78 16.88
N ARG A 577 -8.38 -28.57 17.90
CA ARG A 577 -7.63 -29.75 18.33
C ARG A 577 -7.50 -30.76 17.20
N LEU A 578 -8.61 -31.11 16.54
CA LEU A 578 -8.62 -32.07 15.43
C LEU A 578 -7.73 -31.61 14.26
N VAL A 579 -7.83 -30.34 13.86
CA VAL A 579 -7.01 -29.76 12.78
C VAL A 579 -5.51 -29.85 13.07
N LEU A 580 -5.11 -29.64 14.33
CA LEU A 580 -3.71 -29.75 14.76
C LEU A 580 -3.26 -31.22 14.87
N GLU A 581 -4.08 -32.09 15.48
CA GLU A 581 -3.75 -33.51 15.63
C GLU A 581 -3.63 -34.24 14.28
N GLU A 582 -4.48 -33.92 13.28
CA GLU A 582 -4.38 -34.46 11.92
C GLU A 582 -3.03 -34.17 11.24
N ARG A 583 -2.31 -33.13 11.68
CA ARG A 583 -0.99 -32.76 11.17
C ARG A 583 0.17 -33.26 12.03
N GLY A 584 -0.12 -34.13 13.00
CA GLY A 584 0.86 -34.83 13.82
C GLY A 584 1.34 -34.04 15.04
N TYR A 585 0.65 -32.96 15.43
CA TYR A 585 0.89 -32.28 16.70
C TYR A 585 0.23 -33.05 17.85
N ARG A 586 0.88 -33.09 19.02
CA ARG A 586 0.23 -33.56 20.25
C ARG A 586 -0.40 -32.35 20.94
N VAL A 587 -1.72 -32.33 21.09
CA VAL A 587 -2.44 -31.16 21.59
C VAL A 587 -2.98 -31.44 22.99
N CYS A 588 -2.62 -30.57 23.93
CA CYS A 588 -3.18 -30.54 25.28
C CYS A 588 -4.13 -29.37 25.39
N THR A 589 -5.34 -29.60 25.92
CA THR A 589 -6.40 -28.58 25.91
C THR A 589 -6.80 -28.12 27.31
N ALA A 590 -7.19 -26.85 27.42
CA ALA A 590 -7.76 -26.25 28.63
C ALA A 590 -8.98 -25.39 28.28
N ALA A 591 -9.95 -25.32 29.20
CA ALA A 591 -11.19 -24.56 29.02
C ALA A 591 -11.19 -23.17 29.67
N ASP A 592 -10.15 -22.86 30.45
CA ASP A 592 -10.01 -21.60 31.19
C ASP A 592 -8.53 -21.25 31.35
N GLY A 593 -8.23 -19.96 31.55
CA GLY A 593 -6.84 -19.50 31.57
C GLY A 593 -6.04 -19.92 32.81
N VAL A 594 -6.69 -20.21 33.94
CA VAL A 594 -6.01 -20.64 35.17
C VAL A 594 -5.54 -22.10 35.01
N THR A 595 -6.40 -22.97 34.49
CA THR A 595 -6.05 -24.33 34.09
C THR A 595 -5.01 -24.32 32.98
N GLY A 596 -5.14 -23.43 31.99
CA GLY A 596 -4.16 -23.23 30.92
C GLY A 596 -2.76 -22.91 31.44
N LEU A 597 -2.63 -21.95 32.37
CA LEU A 597 -1.34 -21.61 32.99
C LEU A 597 -0.76 -22.78 33.80
N THR A 598 -1.62 -23.53 34.48
CA THR A 598 -1.20 -24.71 35.26
C THR A 598 -0.63 -25.80 34.35
N LEU A 599 -1.32 -26.10 33.24
CA LEU A 599 -0.86 -27.08 32.25
C LEU A 599 0.41 -26.62 31.52
N PHE A 600 0.52 -25.33 31.20
CA PHE A 600 1.74 -24.77 30.62
C PHE A 600 2.97 -25.06 31.47
N ARG A 601 2.89 -24.80 32.78
CA ARG A 601 3.99 -25.05 33.73
C ARG A 601 4.30 -26.53 33.95
N GLN A 602 3.32 -27.42 33.76
CA GLN A 602 3.50 -28.87 33.93
C GLN A 602 4.08 -29.56 32.69
N GLN A 603 3.76 -29.07 31.49
CA GLN A 603 4.01 -29.79 30.23
C GLN A 603 5.00 -29.10 29.31
N THR A 604 5.33 -27.81 29.53
CA THR A 604 6.32 -27.05 28.74
C THR A 604 6.12 -27.21 27.21
N PRO A 605 4.97 -26.75 26.67
CA PRO A 605 4.63 -26.94 25.26
C PRO A 605 5.60 -26.21 24.32
N ASP A 606 5.73 -26.68 23.07
CA ASP A 606 6.55 -26.05 22.03
C ASP A 606 5.89 -24.78 21.44
N VAL A 607 4.57 -24.66 21.56
CA VAL A 607 3.77 -23.48 21.18
C VAL A 607 2.46 -23.44 21.97
N ALA A 608 2.03 -22.24 22.35
CA ALA A 608 0.74 -22.00 23.01
C ALA A 608 -0.23 -21.28 22.06
N VAL A 609 -1.46 -21.77 21.96
CA VAL A 609 -2.56 -21.19 21.19
C VAL A 609 -3.67 -20.82 22.18
N LEU A 610 -3.94 -19.53 22.33
CA LEU A 610 -4.77 -19.00 23.43
C LEU A 610 -5.96 -18.21 22.86
N ALA A 611 -7.18 -18.49 23.29
CA ALA A 611 -8.33 -17.63 23.00
C ALA A 611 -8.22 -16.29 23.74
N GLY A 612 -8.60 -15.19 23.09
CA GLY A 612 -8.55 -13.85 23.66
C GLY A 612 -9.46 -13.68 24.88
N ARG A 613 -10.67 -14.23 24.82
CA ARG A 613 -11.59 -14.29 25.95
C ARG A 613 -11.54 -15.67 26.58
N LEU A 614 -11.17 -15.71 27.87
CA LEU A 614 -11.13 -16.93 28.67
C LEU A 614 -11.67 -16.62 30.07
N PRO A 615 -12.43 -17.54 30.68
CA PRO A 615 -12.89 -17.38 32.05
C PRO A 615 -11.73 -17.44 33.05
N GLY A 616 -11.84 -16.65 34.12
CA GLY A 616 -10.86 -16.57 35.21
C GLY A 616 -9.64 -15.71 34.88
N LEU A 617 -8.81 -16.15 33.94
CA LEU A 617 -7.65 -15.41 33.46
C LEU A 617 -7.79 -15.27 31.94
N ASP A 618 -7.96 -14.04 31.45
CA ASP A 618 -8.13 -13.79 30.01
C ASP A 618 -6.85 -14.14 29.22
N GLY A 619 -6.99 -14.33 27.91
CA GLY A 619 -5.90 -14.81 27.04
C GLY A 619 -4.73 -13.85 26.94
N VAL A 620 -4.99 -12.55 27.02
CA VAL A 620 -3.97 -11.48 26.97
C VAL A 620 -3.14 -11.50 28.25
N SER A 621 -3.79 -11.56 29.41
CA SER A 621 -3.15 -11.67 30.72
C SER A 621 -2.40 -13.00 30.89
N LEU A 622 -2.93 -14.08 30.32
CA LEU A 622 -2.26 -15.38 30.26
C LEU A 622 -0.99 -15.31 29.41
N ALA A 623 -1.05 -14.66 28.24
CA ALA A 623 0.12 -14.47 27.39
C ALA A 623 1.22 -13.68 28.11
N GLY A 624 0.86 -12.61 28.82
CA GLY A 624 1.78 -11.82 29.64
C GLY A 624 2.48 -12.66 30.73
N ARG A 625 1.71 -13.46 31.48
CA ARG A 625 2.28 -14.35 32.52
C ARG A 625 3.17 -15.45 31.96
N ILE A 626 2.80 -16.05 30.82
CA ILE A 626 3.65 -17.02 30.15
C ILE A 626 4.95 -16.35 29.69
N ARG A 627 4.88 -15.12 29.17
CA ARG A 627 6.05 -14.39 28.68
C ARG A 627 7.01 -13.97 29.78
N GLU A 628 6.52 -13.67 30.98
CA GLU A 628 7.36 -13.43 32.16
C GLU A 628 8.23 -14.64 32.52
N GLU A 629 7.77 -15.86 32.22
CA GLU A 629 8.39 -17.12 32.64
C GLU A 629 9.03 -17.91 31.49
N SER A 630 8.68 -17.62 30.23
CA SER A 630 9.05 -18.45 29.07
C SER A 630 9.13 -17.73 27.73
N GLY A 631 10.04 -18.22 26.88
CA GLY A 631 10.21 -17.82 25.48
C GLY A 631 9.33 -18.60 24.49
N VAL A 632 8.44 -19.48 24.96
CA VAL A 632 7.56 -20.29 24.09
C VAL A 632 6.74 -19.37 23.17
N PRO A 633 6.60 -19.70 21.87
CA PRO A 633 5.77 -18.93 20.95
C PRO A 633 4.29 -18.97 21.34
N ILE A 634 3.63 -17.83 21.27
CA ILE A 634 2.23 -17.65 21.65
C ILE A 634 1.44 -17.12 20.46
N LEU A 635 0.43 -17.86 20.02
CA LEU A 635 -0.57 -17.44 19.06
C LEU A 635 -1.87 -17.08 19.79
N LEU A 636 -2.30 -15.83 19.71
CA LEU A 636 -3.57 -15.39 20.29
C LEU A 636 -4.71 -15.48 19.27
N MET A 637 -5.85 -16.05 19.65
CA MET A 637 -7.06 -16.14 18.82
C MET A 637 -8.09 -15.10 19.29
N SER A 638 -8.29 -14.02 18.55
CA SER A 638 -9.18 -12.91 18.93
C SER A 638 -10.61 -13.12 18.43
N ASP A 639 -11.62 -12.80 19.25
CA ASP A 639 -13.05 -12.88 18.86
C ASP A 639 -13.56 -11.63 18.13
N ARG A 640 -12.71 -10.63 17.88
CA ARG A 640 -13.02 -9.39 17.14
C ARG A 640 -11.98 -9.11 16.06
N ASP A 641 -12.44 -8.67 14.89
CA ASP A 641 -11.63 -8.04 13.84
C ASP A 641 -11.23 -6.59 14.18
N ASP A 642 -11.17 -6.26 15.48
CA ASP A 642 -10.77 -4.93 15.96
C ASP A 642 -9.23 -4.87 16.06
N PRO A 643 -8.55 -3.95 15.33
CA PRO A 643 -7.11 -3.76 15.45
C PRO A 643 -6.64 -3.50 16.88
N ALA A 644 -7.49 -2.93 17.75
CA ALA A 644 -7.14 -2.66 19.15
C ALA A 644 -6.90 -3.93 19.96
N ASP A 645 -7.66 -5.00 19.71
CA ASP A 645 -7.51 -6.28 20.42
C ASP A 645 -6.26 -7.04 19.94
N VAL A 646 -5.94 -6.95 18.65
CA VAL A 646 -4.69 -7.48 18.07
C VAL A 646 -3.47 -6.76 18.64
N VAL A 647 -3.53 -5.43 18.75
CA VAL A 647 -2.45 -4.62 19.34
C VAL A 647 -2.26 -4.97 20.81
N THR A 648 -3.33 -5.03 21.60
CA THR A 648 -3.27 -5.38 23.02
C THR A 648 -2.67 -6.79 23.23
N GLY A 649 -3.05 -7.75 22.38
CA GLY A 649 -2.50 -9.11 22.41
C GLY A 649 -1.00 -9.18 22.12
N LEU A 650 -0.54 -8.46 21.09
CA LEU A 650 0.88 -8.39 20.74
C LEU A 650 1.71 -7.63 21.79
N GLU A 651 1.16 -6.56 22.37
CA GLU A 651 1.79 -5.79 23.45
C GLU A 651 1.94 -6.61 24.74
N ALA A 652 1.00 -7.52 25.01
CA ALA A 652 1.06 -8.45 26.14
C ALA A 652 2.04 -9.61 25.93
N GLY A 653 2.68 -9.73 24.76
CA GLY A 653 3.72 -10.71 24.50
C GLY A 653 3.32 -11.89 23.62
N ALA A 654 2.17 -11.84 22.94
CA ALA A 654 1.85 -12.76 21.86
C ALA A 654 2.78 -12.53 20.65
N ASP A 655 3.18 -13.61 19.98
CA ASP A 655 4.07 -13.56 18.80
C ASP A 655 3.30 -13.38 17.49
N ASP A 656 2.02 -13.77 17.49
CA ASP A 656 1.10 -13.61 16.37
C ASP A 656 -0.35 -13.62 16.88
N CYS A 657 -1.27 -13.08 16.08
CA CYS A 657 -2.70 -13.04 16.37
C CYS A 657 -3.51 -13.57 15.16
N LEU A 658 -4.61 -14.26 15.45
CA LEU A 658 -5.54 -14.82 14.46
C LEU A 658 -6.98 -14.46 14.86
N ALA A 659 -7.71 -13.74 14.01
CA ALA A 659 -9.11 -13.42 14.27
C ALA A 659 -10.03 -14.63 14.04
N LYS A 660 -11.07 -14.77 14.87
CA LYS A 660 -12.16 -15.74 14.71
C LYS A 660 -13.33 -15.08 13.97
N PRO A 661 -13.99 -15.77 13.02
CA PRO A 661 -13.72 -17.14 12.57
C PRO A 661 -12.49 -17.25 11.67
N PHE A 662 -11.76 -18.37 11.75
CA PHE A 662 -10.54 -18.61 10.96
C PHE A 662 -10.62 -19.89 10.12
N ASP A 663 -9.83 -19.93 9.05
CA ASP A 663 -9.58 -21.14 8.27
C ASP A 663 -8.49 -22.00 8.92
N GLY A 664 -8.70 -23.32 9.02
CA GLY A 664 -7.76 -24.25 9.65
C GLY A 664 -6.39 -24.31 8.96
N SER A 665 -6.32 -24.06 7.66
CA SER A 665 -5.06 -23.99 6.92
C SER A 665 -4.23 -22.76 7.31
N VAL A 666 -4.89 -21.63 7.59
CA VAL A 666 -4.27 -20.38 8.07
C VAL A 666 -3.73 -20.56 9.48
N LEU A 667 -4.52 -21.15 10.39
CA LEU A 667 -4.06 -21.53 11.73
C LEU A 667 -2.79 -22.38 11.65
N LEU A 668 -2.80 -23.44 10.83
CA LEU A 668 -1.65 -24.33 10.67
C LEU A 668 -0.44 -23.64 10.06
N ALA A 669 -0.63 -22.67 9.17
CA ALA A 669 0.46 -21.91 8.57
C ALA A 669 1.14 -20.99 9.61
N ARG A 670 0.34 -20.33 10.47
CA ARG A 670 0.82 -19.47 11.55
C ARG A 670 1.54 -20.26 12.63
N VAL A 671 0.97 -21.38 13.11
CA VAL A 671 1.63 -22.28 14.06
C VAL A 671 2.96 -22.81 13.49
N ARG A 672 3.01 -23.19 12.21
CA ARG A 672 4.26 -23.60 11.54
C ARG A 672 5.26 -22.46 11.39
N ALA A 673 4.80 -21.22 11.19
CA ALA A 673 5.68 -20.06 11.13
C ALA A 673 6.32 -19.78 12.51
N LEU A 674 5.54 -19.92 13.58
CA LEU A 674 6.01 -19.74 14.95
C LEU A 674 7.02 -20.83 15.36
N LEU A 675 6.72 -22.11 15.11
CA LEU A 675 7.62 -23.22 15.45
C LEU A 675 8.93 -23.21 14.64
N ARG A 676 8.93 -22.68 13.41
CA ARG A 676 10.17 -22.52 12.63
C ARG A 676 11.14 -21.52 13.25
N ARG A 677 10.66 -20.58 14.08
CA ARG A 677 11.50 -19.58 14.76
C ARG A 677 12.16 -20.14 16.02
N THR A 678 11.60 -21.16 16.65
CA THR A 678 12.15 -21.79 17.87
C THR A 678 13.14 -22.92 17.62
N VAL A 679 13.04 -23.62 16.49
CA VAL A 679 13.93 -24.77 16.16
C VAL A 679 15.32 -24.32 15.65
N SER A 680 15.53 -23.03 15.36
CA SER A 680 16.78 -22.52 14.79
C SER A 680 17.86 -22.11 15.81
N ALA A 681 17.61 -22.24 17.12
CA ALA A 681 18.50 -21.71 18.17
C ALA A 681 19.86 -22.44 18.35
N ASP A 682 20.19 -23.46 17.53
CA ASP A 682 21.40 -24.29 17.73
C ASP A 682 22.23 -24.52 16.44
N ARG A 683 22.42 -23.47 15.63
CA ARG A 683 23.34 -23.53 14.48
C ARG A 683 24.47 -22.50 14.60
N ARG A 684 25.70 -23.00 14.40
CA ARG A 684 26.95 -22.23 14.28
C ARG A 684 26.77 -21.05 13.31
N PRO A 685 27.49 -19.92 13.52
CA PRO A 685 27.31 -18.70 12.74
C PRO A 685 27.44 -18.98 11.24
N ASP A 686 26.34 -18.67 10.55
CA ASP A 686 26.14 -18.85 9.12
C ASP A 686 27.21 -18.07 8.31
N THR A 687 27.71 -18.66 7.22
CA THR A 687 28.76 -18.06 6.36
C THR A 687 28.31 -16.80 5.61
N ARG A 688 27.04 -16.41 5.75
CA ARG A 688 26.43 -15.18 5.22
C ARG A 688 26.22 -14.09 6.27
N ALA A 689 26.64 -14.33 7.51
CA ALA A 689 26.54 -13.34 8.58
C ALA A 689 27.46 -12.14 8.28
N VAL A 690 26.86 -10.95 8.23
CA VAL A 690 27.58 -9.69 8.00
C VAL A 690 28.04 -9.14 9.34
N ARG A 691 29.31 -8.75 9.42
CA ARG A 691 29.95 -8.32 10.66
C ARG A 691 30.32 -6.84 10.61
N PHE A 692 29.89 -6.11 11.64
CA PHE A 692 30.14 -4.69 11.85
C PHE A 692 30.82 -4.52 13.21
N GLY A 693 32.13 -4.83 13.26
CA GLY A 693 32.90 -4.94 14.49
C GLY A 693 32.44 -6.10 15.41
N ASP A 694 31.90 -5.76 16.57
CA ASP A 694 31.36 -6.72 17.56
C ASP A 694 29.93 -7.19 17.24
N LEU A 695 29.25 -6.54 16.29
CA LEU A 695 27.91 -6.86 15.84
C LEU A 695 27.96 -7.83 14.67
N VAL A 696 27.21 -8.92 14.75
CA VAL A 696 27.04 -9.92 13.69
C VAL A 696 25.56 -10.02 13.40
N TYR A 697 25.16 -9.81 12.14
CA TYR A 697 23.78 -9.93 11.70
C TYR A 697 23.70 -10.94 10.56
N CYS A 698 22.84 -11.95 10.66
CA CYS A 698 22.57 -12.86 9.57
C CYS A 698 21.28 -12.46 8.85
N PRO A 699 21.34 -12.01 7.58
CA PRO A 699 20.14 -11.59 6.85
C PRO A 699 19.15 -12.73 6.55
N VAL A 700 19.60 -13.98 6.61
CA VAL A 700 18.82 -15.17 6.27
C VAL A 700 18.11 -15.72 7.52
N SER A 701 18.85 -15.93 8.61
CA SER A 701 18.27 -16.38 9.88
C SER A 701 17.64 -15.24 10.70
N LEU A 702 17.90 -13.99 10.33
CA LEU A 702 17.49 -12.77 11.04
C LEU A 702 18.01 -12.70 12.48
N GLU A 703 19.07 -13.47 12.77
CA GLU A 703 19.72 -13.47 14.07
C GLU A 703 20.75 -12.34 14.17
N VAL A 704 20.82 -11.74 15.35
CA VAL A 704 21.74 -10.64 15.66
C VAL A 704 22.53 -11.02 16.90
N TYR A 705 23.84 -10.91 16.83
CA TYR A 705 24.74 -11.13 17.95
C TYR A 705 25.57 -9.88 18.19
N LYS A 706 25.78 -9.51 19.45
CA LYS A 706 26.72 -8.46 19.84
C LYS A 706 27.68 -9.04 20.89
N ASP A 707 28.98 -8.88 20.67
CA ASP A 707 30.02 -9.48 21.53
C ASP A 707 29.86 -11.01 21.67
N GLY A 708 29.36 -11.66 20.61
CA GLY A 708 29.07 -13.09 20.60
C GLY A 708 27.82 -13.53 21.38
N LYS A 709 27.05 -12.61 21.95
CA LYS A 709 25.77 -12.89 22.63
C LYS A 709 24.59 -12.53 21.72
N ALA A 710 23.58 -13.38 21.67
CA ALA A 710 22.37 -13.10 20.91
C ALA A 710 21.63 -11.86 21.46
N VAL A 711 21.22 -10.98 20.55
CA VAL A 711 20.48 -9.74 20.85
C VAL A 711 19.11 -9.84 20.20
N HIS A 712 18.06 -9.87 21.01
CA HIS A 712 16.69 -9.90 20.51
C HIS A 712 16.24 -8.50 20.04
N LEU A 713 15.94 -8.40 18.75
CA LEU A 713 15.35 -7.21 18.12
C LEU A 713 13.87 -7.45 17.83
N THR A 714 13.06 -6.39 17.96
CA THR A 714 11.67 -6.40 17.49
C THR A 714 11.63 -6.39 15.96
N THR A 715 10.48 -6.72 15.37
CA THR A 715 10.31 -6.76 13.90
C THR A 715 10.76 -5.45 13.22
N THR A 716 10.43 -4.30 13.81
CA THR A 716 10.78 -2.98 13.26
C THR A 716 12.24 -2.63 13.46
N GLU A 717 12.83 -2.98 14.61
CA GLU A 717 14.27 -2.82 14.87
C GLU A 717 15.12 -3.69 13.94
N LEU A 718 14.66 -4.90 13.67
CA LEU A 718 15.29 -5.84 12.76
C LEU A 718 15.18 -5.37 11.31
N LYS A 719 14.02 -4.83 10.90
CA LYS A 719 13.85 -4.18 9.59
C LYS A 719 14.80 -2.99 9.43
N LEU A 720 14.94 -2.14 10.45
CA LEU A 720 15.92 -1.05 10.42
C LEU A 720 17.35 -1.54 10.35
N LEU A 721 17.73 -2.53 11.18
CA LEU A 721 19.06 -3.10 11.13
C LEU A 721 19.34 -3.73 9.77
N ARG A 722 18.34 -4.35 9.14
CA ARG A 722 18.43 -4.86 7.78
C ARG A 722 18.68 -3.76 6.76
N GLU A 723 17.96 -2.64 6.82
CA GLU A 723 18.19 -1.48 5.93
C GLU A 723 19.61 -0.91 6.12
N PHE A 724 20.04 -0.75 7.37
CA PHE A 724 21.38 -0.28 7.71
C PHE A 724 22.49 -1.24 7.29
N ALA A 725 22.29 -2.55 7.47
CA ALA A 725 23.24 -3.59 7.11
C ALA A 725 23.29 -3.86 5.60
N ALA A 726 22.22 -3.56 4.87
CA ALA A 726 22.17 -3.64 3.41
C ALA A 726 22.93 -2.48 2.73
N SER A 727 23.18 -1.39 3.44
CA SER A 727 23.89 -0.21 2.92
C SER A 727 24.84 0.40 3.97
N PRO A 728 25.87 -0.35 4.44
CA PRO A 728 26.76 0.11 5.48
C PRO A 728 27.58 1.32 5.02
N GLY A 729 27.71 2.32 5.88
CA GLY A 729 28.37 3.59 5.58
C GLY A 729 27.53 4.60 4.79
N THR A 730 26.40 4.21 4.21
CA THR A 730 25.51 5.09 3.43
C THR A 730 24.52 5.81 4.35
N VAL A 731 24.36 7.12 4.15
CA VAL A 731 23.36 7.92 4.87
C VAL A 731 21.97 7.65 4.30
N LEU A 732 21.13 7.01 5.09
CA LEU A 732 19.71 6.81 4.80
C LEU A 732 18.92 7.94 5.46
N THR A 733 18.15 8.67 4.66
CA THR A 733 17.32 9.77 5.17
C THR A 733 16.16 9.22 6.00
N ARG A 734 15.56 10.07 6.84
CA ARG A 734 14.42 9.66 7.67
C ARG A 734 13.23 9.27 6.79
N ASP A 735 12.94 10.03 5.73
CA ASP A 735 11.89 9.68 4.77
C ASP A 735 12.14 8.30 4.13
N ILE A 736 13.38 7.99 3.76
CA ILE A 736 13.75 6.69 3.18
C ILE A 736 13.57 5.56 4.19
N LEU A 737 14.07 5.72 5.41
CA LEU A 737 13.93 4.71 6.45
C LEU A 737 12.46 4.52 6.83
N LEU A 738 11.68 5.59 6.80
CA LEU A 738 10.26 5.58 7.09
C LEU A 738 9.49 4.77 6.04
N GLU A 739 9.64 5.15 4.79
CA GLU A 739 9.01 4.53 3.63
C GLU A 739 9.37 3.04 3.52
N ARG A 740 10.62 2.67 3.82
CA ARG A 740 11.09 1.28 3.69
C ARG A 740 10.71 0.37 4.86
N VAL A 741 10.69 0.89 6.07
CA VAL A 741 10.41 0.09 7.27
C VAL A 741 8.92 0.08 7.62
N TRP A 742 8.18 1.16 7.30
CA TRP A 742 6.75 1.33 7.61
C TRP A 742 5.81 1.39 6.39
N GLY A 743 6.32 1.61 5.16
CA GLY A 743 5.53 1.60 3.92
C GLY A 743 4.95 2.97 3.52
N CYS A 744 4.60 3.10 2.23
CA CYS A 744 4.14 4.36 1.59
C CYS A 744 2.74 4.85 2.03
N ALA A 745 1.92 3.97 2.65
CA ALA A 745 0.60 4.31 3.18
C ALA A 745 0.65 5.05 4.53
N TRP A 746 1.84 5.28 5.08
CA TRP A 746 2.02 5.91 6.38
C TRP A 746 2.11 7.43 6.25
N SER A 747 1.03 8.14 6.56
CA SER A 747 0.96 9.61 6.65
C SER A 747 1.59 10.19 7.92
N GLY A 748 2.38 9.39 8.64
CA GLY A 748 2.99 9.79 9.89
C GLY A 748 4.30 10.56 9.72
N ASP A 749 4.78 11.14 10.82
CA ASP A 749 6.01 11.92 10.88
C ASP A 749 7.29 11.06 10.81
N THR A 750 8.24 11.40 9.93
CA THR A 750 9.59 10.79 9.70
C THR A 750 10.34 10.36 10.95
N HIS A 751 10.00 10.94 12.08
CA HIS A 751 10.59 10.73 13.37
C HIS A 751 10.31 9.39 14.06
N VAL A 752 9.33 8.60 13.61
CA VAL A 752 9.21 7.21 14.11
C VAL A 752 10.50 6.41 13.80
N VAL A 753 11.21 6.79 12.72
CA VAL A 753 12.56 6.31 12.41
C VAL A 753 13.52 6.63 13.55
N ASP A 754 13.50 7.86 14.05
CA ASP A 754 14.40 8.34 15.09
C ASP A 754 14.21 7.55 16.39
N VAL A 755 12.96 7.28 16.77
CA VAL A 755 12.61 6.48 17.95
C VAL A 755 13.14 5.05 17.82
N GLN A 756 12.95 4.41 16.67
CA GLN A 756 13.39 3.03 16.50
C GLN A 756 14.91 2.92 16.29
N VAL A 757 15.55 3.91 15.66
CA VAL A 757 17.00 4.01 15.60
C VAL A 757 17.59 4.17 17.00
N MET A 758 16.94 4.95 17.87
CA MET A 758 17.34 5.09 19.27
C MET A 758 17.22 3.75 20.03
N ARG A 759 16.11 3.02 19.89
CA ARG A 759 15.91 1.70 20.52
C ARG A 759 16.91 0.68 20.01
N LEU A 760 17.13 0.66 18.70
CA LEU A 760 18.12 -0.18 18.07
C LEU A 760 19.52 0.11 18.63
N ARG A 761 19.92 1.38 18.75
CA ARG A 761 21.19 1.81 19.38
C ARG A 761 21.35 1.34 20.82
N THR A 762 20.28 1.31 21.61
CA THR A 762 20.34 0.79 22.99
C THR A 762 20.69 -0.70 23.01
N LYS A 763 20.24 -1.46 22.00
CA LYS A 763 20.47 -2.90 21.90
C LYS A 763 21.79 -3.26 21.22
N ILE A 764 22.15 -2.56 20.13
CA ILE A 764 23.34 -2.90 19.32
C ILE A 764 24.56 -1.99 19.59
N GLY A 765 24.40 -0.87 20.31
CA GLY A 765 25.46 0.09 20.59
C GLY A 765 25.22 1.46 19.94
N ARG A 766 25.40 2.54 20.71
CA ARG A 766 25.08 3.91 20.28
C ARG A 766 26.03 4.44 19.20
N ASP A 767 27.25 3.94 19.20
CA ASP A 767 28.34 4.23 18.28
C ASP A 767 28.24 3.49 16.94
N ARG A 768 27.38 2.47 16.84
CA ARG A 768 27.18 1.66 15.64
C ARG A 768 26.33 2.33 14.57
N ILE A 769 25.40 3.20 14.95
CA ILE A 769 24.60 3.99 14.01
C ILE A 769 24.94 5.46 14.22
N GLU A 770 25.52 6.12 13.22
CA GLU A 770 25.90 7.53 13.25
C GLU A 770 24.75 8.42 12.76
N THR A 771 24.44 9.50 13.48
CA THR A 771 23.53 10.54 12.99
C THR A 771 24.31 11.53 12.13
N VAL A 772 23.95 11.65 10.86
CA VAL A 772 24.45 12.72 9.98
C VAL A 772 23.44 13.87 10.03
N ARG A 773 23.78 14.91 10.80
CA ARG A 773 22.88 16.04 11.12
C ARG A 773 22.34 16.68 9.83
N GLY A 774 21.02 16.85 9.77
CA GLY A 774 20.31 17.42 8.61
C GLY A 774 20.01 16.44 7.47
N PHE A 775 20.52 15.20 7.51
CA PHE A 775 20.36 14.25 6.42
C PHE A 775 19.74 12.91 6.86
N GLY A 776 20.23 12.27 7.93
CA GLY A 776 19.70 10.96 8.34
C GLY A 776 20.64 10.13 9.19
N TYR A 777 20.62 8.81 9.01
CA TYR A 777 21.44 7.85 9.77
C TYR A 777 22.25 6.94 8.86
N LYS A 778 23.42 6.52 9.31
CA LYS A 778 24.21 5.48 8.63
C LYS A 778 24.75 4.47 9.63
N LEU A 779 24.88 3.22 9.21
CA LEU A 779 25.60 2.21 9.99
C LEU A 779 27.10 2.44 9.83
N ARG A 780 27.83 2.43 10.94
CA ARG A 780 29.28 2.47 10.96
C ARG A 780 29.81 1.05 10.79
N ALA A 781 30.58 0.82 9.72
CA ALA A 781 31.17 -0.47 9.39
C ALA A 781 32.12 -0.97 10.48
#